data_AF-A0A2V8BG70-F1
#
_entry.id   AF-A0A2V8BG70-F1
#
_cell.length_a   1.000
_cell.length_b   1.000
_cell.length_c   1.000
_cell.angle_alpha   90.00
_cell.angle_beta   90.00
_cell.angle_gamma   90.00
#
_symmetry.space_group_name_H-M   'P 1'
#
loop_
_entity.id
_entity.type
_entity.pdbx_description
1 polymer ?
#
loop_
_entity_poly.entity_id
_entity_poly.type
_entity_poly.pdbx_seq_one_letter_code
_entity_poly.pdbx_strand_id
1 'polypeptide(L)'
;MNGLRAALSVWIAAAVIAHGAAGAAPATSENVPIPGGTAPLARALGLSAVPDRASFVVELTRVIYDAPEGKSATADSMVQQLVKHLDVVGRFQSALAEVQPPGGNVSLKMATQKNDRNRLKGFLDLVGLKLRAKNKAFTVEKTDNKQAAERLRLLADLGIDLTRLATRLNAGESVQVEVPTEIVPVPLSALVWSEAVFHRQIPRSELFSALVTDRQAALLSHGLAAVDDETLQFLIEHPAVITRLYEHTPGAFAAFGGSLHVHQGHIVVPGGEAAVGLWEAALDEKVSRPDRFIRELFGRDDGRFAYVYDALAHFDSARAAFALGLWIKESGSRVDRFNALMSAAVGIKEWDINARVFTRPANDPMMLLARVRAEPSGAPMRPAWRLFWSRAFDGTDLPDNPARQLRSFDHEGTIDAAWLADAQLSTDNTGRADRLDQFAFGQRVFGSADEGALPDALVAVRGFQRYRMLMLTLERMGVKTPAVYAGAAWRASALSSLDANRGFTALGQFQGVVALLAGMARVRSLDAANIESLVASLSAVAPNEDGRYAGGVARWVQGTLGPTLPHVDDIDAAVAMALAGSRGGGTKETAAIVSWESRNYRLDLVAPELHRLTSVREKLGGVSLRLALDLERIAERLSAQNISTDDIKAGVADLKNLSGRLAQRAKKKEPSATILPPGVEAQKSPREIVTRAIEELSKIGKPKDVKKASHDASPLFAAVDTLLTDGLMSLAYALSLGDPDGTALLAGNVGRRHDFGFDKQGGGETKLRAAWESPQQIVSPGVPWHVSGSLLGLDLALAPLALRRIATDRILDPPVLTINQRTTFSETVVLLNPFELRDADRDAIADAIARGRARVEALAARGERLAELADEIRMDEWRRRAAQWTLENDAPRVASFFSLTELLYLGHPEKTAALDEWGVSGVAFDGCVCTKLQPPGGWILTIGRMRAGFLAAHVADLTLRIATTLRELRLPAALATGVLAAATQDYIDEVKPVHGNDWLALVRAAQAVSKERIEDYLAALTAVGGPLVPVTTALPDGPK
;
A
#
# COMPACT_ATOMS: atom_id res chain seq x y z
N MET A 1 -81.21 -17.51 19.48
CA MET A 1 -80.33 -16.95 18.41
C MET A 1 -79.52 -15.72 18.83
N ASN A 2 -79.77 -15.06 19.97
CA ASN A 2 -78.96 -13.90 20.41
C ASN A 2 -77.73 -14.25 21.27
N GLY A 3 -77.67 -15.44 21.89
CA GLY A 3 -76.51 -15.88 22.68
C GLY A 3 -75.30 -16.32 21.84
N LEU A 4 -75.52 -16.89 20.65
CA LEU A 4 -74.44 -17.32 19.76
C LEU A 4 -73.71 -16.14 19.09
N ARG A 5 -74.39 -15.00 18.86
CA ARG A 5 -73.77 -13.82 18.26
C ARG A 5 -72.86 -13.06 19.23
N ALA A 6 -73.18 -13.06 20.53
CA ALA A 6 -72.34 -12.45 21.56
C ALA A 6 -71.08 -13.29 21.85
N ALA A 7 -71.19 -14.62 21.85
CA ALA A 7 -70.04 -15.50 22.03
C ALA A 7 -69.07 -15.43 20.82
N LEU A 8 -69.57 -15.34 19.59
CA LEU A 8 -68.73 -15.24 18.40
C LEU A 8 -67.99 -13.90 18.29
N SER A 9 -68.59 -12.80 18.77
CA SER A 9 -67.95 -11.47 18.76
C SER A 9 -66.90 -11.31 19.86
N VAL A 10 -67.07 -11.97 21.02
CA VAL A 10 -66.02 -12.05 22.05
C VAL A 10 -64.84 -12.91 21.62
N TRP A 11 -65.06 -14.00 20.87
CA TRP A 11 -63.98 -14.82 20.31
C TRP A 11 -63.23 -14.13 19.16
N ILE A 12 -63.91 -13.37 18.30
CA ILE A 12 -63.25 -12.58 17.25
C ILE A 12 -62.48 -11.39 17.85
N ALA A 13 -63.01 -10.72 18.89
CA ALA A 13 -62.28 -9.67 19.59
C ALA A 13 -61.08 -10.22 20.37
N ALA A 14 -61.18 -11.40 21.00
CA ALA A 14 -60.05 -12.06 21.66
C ALA A 14 -59.00 -12.57 20.65
N ALA A 15 -59.41 -13.02 19.46
CA ALA A 15 -58.49 -13.41 18.39
C ALA A 15 -57.79 -12.21 17.74
N VAL A 16 -58.45 -11.05 17.63
CA VAL A 16 -57.87 -9.79 17.13
C VAL A 16 -56.98 -9.10 18.17
N ILE A 17 -57.27 -9.24 19.47
CA ILE A 17 -56.38 -8.77 20.54
C ILE A 17 -55.18 -9.72 20.73
N ALA A 18 -55.34 -11.02 20.49
CA ALA A 18 -54.24 -11.99 20.48
C ALA A 18 -53.36 -11.90 19.21
N HIS A 19 -53.90 -11.49 18.06
CA HIS A 19 -53.10 -11.19 16.86
C HIS A 19 -52.57 -9.74 16.82
N GLY A 20 -53.08 -8.86 17.69
CA GLY A 20 -52.56 -7.50 17.89
C GLY A 20 -51.45 -7.40 18.94
N ALA A 21 -51.07 -8.53 19.56
CA ALA A 21 -50.00 -8.63 20.55
C ALA A 21 -49.02 -9.77 20.21
N ALA A 22 -48.90 -10.14 18.93
CA ALA A 22 -47.61 -10.63 18.45
C ALA A 22 -46.68 -9.41 18.47
N GLY A 23 -45.96 -9.23 19.59
CA GLY A 23 -44.96 -8.18 19.71
C GLY A 23 -44.07 -8.24 18.48
N ALA A 24 -44.05 -7.17 17.68
CA ALA A 24 -43.10 -7.07 16.59
C ALA A 24 -41.72 -7.38 17.19
N ALA A 25 -41.00 -8.34 16.60
CA ALA A 25 -39.66 -8.66 17.03
C ALA A 25 -38.86 -7.35 17.12
N PRO A 26 -38.15 -7.09 18.24
CA PRO A 26 -37.41 -5.85 18.41
C PRO A 26 -36.49 -5.64 17.20
N ALA A 27 -36.50 -4.43 16.64
CA ALA A 27 -35.75 -4.15 15.42
C ALA A 27 -34.24 -4.33 15.64
N THR A 28 -33.55 -4.95 14.66
CA THR A 28 -32.10 -5.16 14.66
C THR A 28 -31.31 -3.87 14.47
N SER A 29 -31.98 -2.79 14.06
CA SER A 29 -31.40 -1.45 13.99
C SER A 29 -32.44 -0.36 14.30
N GLU A 30 -31.97 0.81 14.69
CA GLU A 30 -32.80 1.98 14.89
C GLU A 30 -32.15 3.24 14.30
N ASN A 31 -32.96 4.07 13.64
CA ASN A 31 -32.50 5.35 13.10
C ASN A 31 -32.51 6.40 14.21
N VAL A 32 -31.36 6.83 14.70
CA VAL A 32 -31.27 7.85 15.75
C VAL A 32 -31.06 9.25 15.16
N PRO A 33 -31.73 10.28 15.69
CA PRO A 33 -31.51 11.65 15.25
C PRO A 33 -30.19 12.21 15.80
N ILE A 34 -29.47 12.95 14.97
CA ILE A 34 -28.34 13.80 15.33
C ILE A 34 -28.76 15.25 15.10
N PRO A 35 -29.15 15.97 16.18
CA PRO A 35 -29.48 17.38 16.07
C PRO A 35 -28.26 18.21 15.65
N GLY A 36 -28.44 19.08 14.66
CA GLY A 36 -27.35 19.80 13.98
C GLY A 36 -26.78 19.05 12.77
N GLY A 37 -27.02 17.74 12.67
CA GLY A 37 -26.45 16.88 11.63
C GLY A 37 -25.03 16.39 11.91
N THR A 38 -24.54 15.52 11.03
CA THR A 38 -23.21 14.89 11.14
C THR A 38 -22.05 15.86 10.88
N ALA A 39 -22.22 16.78 9.93
CA ALA A 39 -21.14 17.67 9.49
C ALA A 39 -20.66 18.65 10.58
N PRO A 40 -21.54 19.33 11.37
CA PRO A 40 -21.09 20.21 12.43
C PRO A 40 -20.38 19.45 13.56
N LEU A 41 -20.83 18.24 13.89
CA LEU A 41 -20.16 17.41 14.88
C LEU A 41 -18.76 17.00 14.40
N ALA A 42 -18.63 16.51 13.16
CA ALA A 42 -17.33 16.17 12.58
C ALA A 42 -16.35 17.35 12.60
N ARG A 43 -16.81 18.56 12.24
CA ARG A 43 -16.01 19.79 12.33
C ARG A 43 -15.62 20.15 13.77
N ALA A 44 -16.52 19.97 14.73
CA ALA A 44 -16.24 20.23 16.14
C ALA A 44 -15.12 19.35 16.71
N LEU A 45 -14.95 18.15 16.13
CA LEU A 45 -13.87 17.21 16.46
C LEU A 45 -12.59 17.42 15.63
N GLY A 46 -12.58 18.41 14.73
CA GLY A 46 -11.45 18.71 13.86
C GLY A 46 -11.26 17.73 12.70
N LEU A 47 -12.29 16.97 12.31
CA LEU A 47 -12.22 16.08 11.16
C LEU A 47 -12.20 16.87 9.85
N SER A 48 -11.27 16.51 8.95
CA SER A 48 -11.08 17.15 7.65
C SER A 48 -12.13 16.71 6.61
N ALA A 49 -12.75 15.56 6.83
CA ALA A 49 -13.84 15.01 6.04
C ALA A 49 -14.99 14.57 6.98
N VAL A 50 -16.22 14.61 6.48
CA VAL A 50 -17.41 14.16 7.24
C VAL A 50 -17.64 12.68 6.91
N PRO A 51 -17.66 11.78 7.92
CA PRO A 51 -18.01 10.38 7.69
C PRO A 51 -19.41 10.22 7.07
N ASP A 52 -19.64 9.13 6.36
CA ASP A 52 -20.96 8.88 5.77
C ASP A 52 -22.02 8.69 6.87
N ARG A 53 -23.25 9.13 6.63
CA ARG A 53 -24.35 9.00 7.60
C ARG A 53 -24.62 7.55 7.99
N ALA A 54 -24.58 6.64 7.02
CA ALA A 54 -24.76 5.21 7.26
C ALA A 54 -23.64 4.64 8.14
N SER A 55 -22.47 5.29 8.10
CA SER A 55 -21.24 4.82 8.73
C SER A 55 -20.84 5.57 10.01
N PHE A 56 -21.59 6.62 10.36
CA PHE A 56 -21.10 7.72 11.18
C PHE A 56 -20.67 7.31 12.60
N VAL A 57 -21.46 6.48 13.29
CA VAL A 57 -21.19 6.07 14.68
C VAL A 57 -19.94 5.18 14.78
N VAL A 58 -19.76 4.27 13.82
CA VAL A 58 -18.62 3.34 13.78
C VAL A 58 -17.33 4.08 13.43
N GLU A 59 -17.37 4.99 12.45
CA GLU A 59 -16.22 5.83 12.09
C GLU A 59 -15.82 6.74 13.26
N LEU A 60 -16.79 7.35 13.93
CA LEU A 60 -16.56 8.17 15.12
C LEU A 60 -15.92 7.35 16.25
N THR A 61 -16.42 6.13 16.48
CA THR A 61 -15.87 5.21 17.49
C THR A 61 -14.42 4.86 17.20
N ARG A 62 -14.06 4.59 15.93
CA ARG A 62 -12.68 4.29 15.52
C ARG A 62 -11.73 5.45 15.79
N VAL A 63 -12.18 6.68 15.53
CA VAL A 63 -11.38 7.89 15.75
C VAL A 63 -11.17 8.15 17.25
N ILE A 64 -12.22 8.03 18.05
CA ILE A 64 -12.20 8.47 19.45
C ILE A 64 -11.70 7.38 20.40
N TYR A 65 -12.09 6.12 20.20
CA TYR A 65 -12.00 5.08 21.23
C TYR A 65 -10.99 3.96 20.94
N ASP A 66 -10.09 4.14 19.96
CA ASP A 66 -8.97 3.22 19.72
C ASP A 66 -8.11 2.99 20.97
N ALA A 67 -7.80 4.06 21.71
CA ALA A 67 -7.05 3.98 22.97
C ALA A 67 -7.97 4.14 24.20
N PRO A 68 -7.59 3.60 25.37
CA PRO A 68 -8.24 3.93 26.64
C PRO A 68 -8.06 5.41 27.01
N GLU A 69 -9.00 5.93 27.81
CA GLU A 69 -8.92 7.30 28.34
C GLU A 69 -7.61 7.52 29.12
N GLY A 70 -7.01 8.70 28.93
CA GLY A 70 -5.74 9.07 29.54
C GLY A 70 -4.50 8.45 28.89
N LYS A 71 -4.67 7.64 27.83
CA LYS A 71 -3.55 7.03 27.08
C LYS A 71 -3.23 7.77 25.77
N SER A 72 -4.07 8.70 25.33
CA SER A 72 -3.84 9.51 24.14
C SER A 72 -4.42 10.91 24.31
N ALA A 73 -3.55 11.92 24.44
CA ALA A 73 -3.97 13.32 24.58
C ALA A 73 -4.86 13.80 23.41
N THR A 74 -4.62 13.27 22.21
CA THR A 74 -5.44 13.56 21.02
C THR A 74 -6.84 12.99 21.16
N ALA A 75 -6.97 11.71 21.52
CA ALA A 75 -8.27 11.08 21.74
C ALA A 75 -9.03 11.73 22.91
N ASP A 76 -8.34 11.99 24.02
CA ASP A 76 -8.92 12.66 25.20
C ASP A 76 -9.45 14.06 24.84
N SER A 77 -8.71 14.81 24.02
CA SER A 77 -9.17 16.10 23.49
C SER A 77 -10.42 15.97 22.62
N MET A 78 -10.52 14.93 21.80
CA MET A 78 -11.70 14.66 20.98
C MET A 78 -12.92 14.28 21.83
N VAL A 79 -12.75 13.46 22.87
CA VAL A 79 -13.82 13.15 23.84
C VAL A 79 -14.32 14.44 24.51
N GLN A 80 -13.42 15.31 24.96
CA GLN A 80 -13.81 16.59 25.57
C GLN A 80 -14.57 17.50 24.60
N GLN A 81 -14.14 17.56 23.34
CA GLN A 81 -14.83 18.31 22.28
C GLN A 81 -16.21 17.73 21.97
N LEU A 82 -16.33 16.39 21.91
CA LEU A 82 -17.59 15.68 21.72
C LEU A 82 -18.59 16.02 22.83
N VAL A 83 -18.19 15.84 24.09
CA VAL A 83 -19.04 16.13 25.25
C VAL A 83 -19.45 17.61 25.26
N LYS A 84 -18.52 18.53 24.98
CA LYS A 84 -18.81 19.96 24.88
C LYS A 84 -19.82 20.27 23.77
N HIS A 85 -19.68 19.65 22.60
CA HIS A 85 -20.60 19.84 21.48
C HIS A 85 -22.00 19.35 21.85
N LEU A 86 -22.12 18.14 22.40
CA LEU A 86 -23.40 17.54 22.82
C LEU A 86 -24.09 18.35 23.93
N ASP A 87 -23.35 18.85 24.92
CA ASP A 87 -23.88 19.71 25.98
C ASP A 87 -24.41 21.05 25.42
N VAL A 88 -23.71 21.65 24.46
CA VAL A 88 -24.19 22.88 23.79
C VAL A 88 -25.47 22.61 23.01
N VAL A 89 -25.54 21.52 22.26
CA VAL A 89 -26.74 21.12 21.49
C VAL A 89 -27.90 20.83 22.44
N GLY A 90 -27.69 20.07 23.50
CA GLY A 90 -28.73 19.74 24.49
C GLY A 90 -29.29 20.97 25.21
N ARG A 91 -28.41 21.90 25.63
CA ARG A 91 -28.83 23.19 26.22
C ARG A 91 -29.62 24.04 25.23
N PHE A 92 -29.21 24.07 23.97
CA PHE A 92 -29.93 24.78 22.92
C PHE A 92 -31.33 24.20 22.71
N GLN A 93 -31.46 22.88 22.57
CA GLN A 93 -32.77 22.23 22.40
C GLN A 93 -33.70 22.45 23.59
N SER A 94 -33.15 22.38 24.81
CA SER A 94 -33.90 22.62 26.05
C SER A 94 -34.42 24.06 26.11
N ALA A 95 -33.56 25.05 25.84
CA ALA A 95 -33.94 26.46 25.80
C ALA A 95 -34.94 26.77 24.68
N LEU A 96 -34.80 26.12 23.51
CA LEU A 96 -35.74 26.25 22.41
C LEU A 96 -37.12 25.70 22.78
N ALA A 97 -37.19 24.53 23.42
CA ALA A 97 -38.46 23.92 23.84
C ALA A 97 -39.23 24.80 24.85
N GLU A 98 -38.54 25.58 25.69
CA GLU A 98 -39.17 26.53 26.61
C GLU A 98 -39.86 27.70 25.91
N VAL A 99 -39.35 28.13 24.74
CA VAL A 99 -39.87 29.28 23.98
C VAL A 99 -40.68 28.88 22.76
N GLN A 100 -40.56 27.63 22.33
CA GLN A 100 -41.21 27.05 21.16
C GLN A 100 -41.73 25.65 21.51
N PRO A 101 -42.87 25.53 22.21
CA PRO A 101 -43.52 24.25 22.43
C PRO A 101 -43.93 23.60 21.09
N PRO A 102 -44.27 22.29 21.05
CA PRO A 102 -44.63 21.59 19.81
C PRO A 102 -45.72 22.33 19.00
N GLY A 103 -45.41 22.72 17.76
CA GLY A 103 -46.29 23.52 16.90
C GLY A 103 -46.35 25.03 17.17
N GLY A 104 -45.54 25.54 18.12
CA GLY A 104 -45.43 26.95 18.47
C GLY A 104 -44.37 27.71 17.64
N ASN A 105 -44.33 29.03 17.82
CA ASN A 105 -43.37 29.93 17.17
C ASN A 105 -42.70 30.85 18.20
N VAL A 106 -41.44 31.21 17.97
CA VAL A 106 -40.74 32.23 18.76
C VAL A 106 -41.18 33.62 18.29
N SER A 107 -41.64 34.48 19.19
CA SER A 107 -42.06 35.84 18.86
C SER A 107 -41.68 36.84 19.94
N LEU A 108 -41.36 38.08 19.55
CA LEU A 108 -41.18 39.19 20.49
C LEU A 108 -42.44 39.51 21.31
N LYS A 109 -43.62 39.09 20.85
CA LYS A 109 -44.87 39.21 21.64
C LYS A 109 -44.80 38.42 22.96
N MET A 110 -44.00 37.36 23.04
CA MET A 110 -43.79 36.60 24.28
C MET A 110 -43.20 37.48 25.39
N ALA A 111 -42.46 38.53 25.04
CA ALA A 111 -41.91 39.46 26.00
C ALA A 111 -42.99 40.30 26.72
N THR A 112 -44.27 40.25 26.36
CA THR A 112 -45.32 40.98 27.09
C THR A 112 -45.67 40.33 28.43
N GLN A 113 -45.50 39.00 28.58
CA GLN A 113 -45.71 38.30 29.85
C GLN A 113 -44.39 38.08 30.59
N LYS A 114 -44.39 38.23 31.92
CA LYS A 114 -43.14 38.20 32.73
C LYS A 114 -42.39 36.86 32.63
N ASN A 115 -43.10 35.74 32.71
CA ASN A 115 -42.47 34.41 32.68
C ASN A 115 -41.93 34.09 31.27
N ASP A 116 -42.72 34.36 30.23
CA ASP A 116 -42.32 34.12 28.85
C ASP A 116 -41.20 35.07 28.40
N ARG A 117 -41.16 36.31 28.92
CA ARG A 117 -40.04 37.23 28.74
C ARG A 117 -38.73 36.65 29.29
N ASN A 118 -38.77 36.01 30.45
CA ASN A 118 -37.57 35.43 31.05
C ASN A 118 -37.06 34.23 30.22
N ARG A 119 -37.97 33.36 29.75
CA ARG A 119 -37.64 32.25 28.85
C ARG A 119 -37.08 32.75 27.52
N LEU A 120 -37.74 33.72 26.90
CA LEU A 120 -37.29 34.36 25.65
C LEU A 120 -35.92 35.03 25.83
N LYS A 121 -35.69 35.72 26.94
CA LYS A 121 -34.38 36.30 27.25
C LYS A 121 -33.31 35.22 27.39
N GLY A 122 -33.58 34.13 28.12
CA GLY A 122 -32.65 33.01 28.29
C GLY A 122 -32.27 32.35 26.97
N PHE A 123 -33.27 32.08 26.12
CA PHE A 123 -33.05 31.58 24.76
C PHE A 123 -32.22 32.55 23.91
N LEU A 124 -32.59 33.83 23.86
CA LEU A 124 -31.86 34.84 23.10
C LEU A 124 -30.40 34.96 23.56
N ASP A 125 -30.16 35.04 24.88
CA ASP A 125 -28.82 35.14 25.45
C ASP A 125 -27.97 33.89 25.11
N LEU A 126 -28.57 32.70 25.08
CA LEU A 126 -27.91 31.45 24.66
C LEU A 126 -27.50 31.50 23.18
N VAL A 127 -28.37 32.04 22.32
CA VAL A 127 -28.11 32.16 20.87
C VAL A 127 -27.27 33.38 20.48
N GLY A 128 -26.71 34.09 21.45
CA GLY A 128 -25.86 35.27 21.21
C GLY A 128 -26.64 36.53 20.81
N LEU A 129 -27.95 36.54 21.04
CA LEU A 129 -28.84 37.67 20.82
C LEU A 129 -29.26 38.29 22.17
N LYS A 130 -29.57 39.58 22.19
CA LYS A 130 -29.95 40.29 23.40
C LYS A 130 -31.30 40.97 23.22
N LEU A 131 -32.23 40.68 24.13
CA LEU A 131 -33.52 41.36 24.18
C LEU A 131 -33.35 42.78 24.76
N ARG A 132 -33.75 43.79 24.00
CA ARG A 132 -33.80 45.20 24.41
C ARG A 132 -35.24 45.66 24.51
N ALA A 133 -35.50 46.55 25.47
CA ALA A 133 -36.78 47.24 25.60
C ALA A 133 -36.56 48.74 25.37
N LYS A 134 -37.25 49.33 24.38
CA LYS A 134 -37.18 50.76 24.06
C LYS A 134 -38.59 51.28 23.75
N ASN A 135 -39.01 52.37 24.39
CA ASN A 135 -40.33 53.00 24.16
C ASN A 135 -41.53 52.03 24.18
N LYS A 136 -41.61 51.14 25.17
CA LYS A 136 -42.64 50.08 25.30
C LYS A 136 -42.66 49.00 24.17
N ALA A 137 -41.66 48.99 23.28
CA ALA A 137 -41.45 47.94 22.29
C ALA A 137 -40.20 47.10 22.63
N PHE A 138 -40.20 45.83 22.22
CA PHE A 138 -39.05 44.93 22.36
C PHE A 138 -38.33 44.78 21.01
N THR A 139 -37.00 44.72 21.04
CA THR A 139 -36.14 44.46 19.89
C THR A 139 -35.02 43.47 20.26
N VAL A 140 -34.39 42.87 19.26
CA VAL A 140 -33.28 41.92 19.41
C VAL A 140 -32.03 42.48 18.73
N GLU A 141 -30.89 42.45 19.41
CA GLU A 141 -29.59 42.88 18.88
C GLU A 141 -28.54 41.77 19.06
N LYS A 142 -27.48 41.76 18.25
CA LYS A 142 -26.36 40.84 18.45
C LYS A 142 -25.56 41.23 19.70
N THR A 143 -25.07 40.24 20.43
CA THR A 143 -24.20 40.44 21.59
C THR A 143 -22.74 40.59 21.16
N ASP A 144 -22.00 41.50 21.80
CA ASP A 144 -20.66 41.98 21.40
C ASP A 144 -19.49 41.54 22.31
N ASN A 145 -19.65 40.44 23.07
CA ASN A 145 -18.60 39.93 23.96
C ASN A 145 -17.89 38.67 23.42
N LYS A 146 -16.65 38.42 23.90
CA LYS A 146 -15.77 37.33 23.42
C LYS A 146 -16.39 35.93 23.59
N GLN A 147 -17.12 35.70 24.68
CA GLN A 147 -17.82 34.43 24.94
C GLN A 147 -19.06 34.24 24.03
N ALA A 148 -19.71 35.32 23.62
CA ALA A 148 -20.79 35.30 22.65
C ALA A 148 -20.26 34.96 21.25
N ALA A 149 -19.08 35.44 20.85
CA ALA A 149 -18.47 35.10 19.55
C ALA A 149 -18.21 33.58 19.39
N GLU A 150 -17.73 32.90 20.43
CA GLU A 150 -17.54 31.43 20.41
C GLU A 150 -18.87 30.68 20.33
N ARG A 151 -19.91 31.13 21.05
CA ARG A 151 -21.26 30.55 21.00
C ARG A 151 -21.94 30.80 19.65
N LEU A 152 -21.78 32.00 19.09
CA LEU A 152 -22.27 32.40 17.78
C LEU A 152 -21.67 31.51 16.68
N ARG A 153 -20.37 31.19 16.78
CA ARG A 153 -19.70 30.28 15.84
C ARG A 153 -20.27 28.86 15.92
N LEU A 154 -20.38 28.31 17.14
CA LEU A 154 -20.96 26.98 17.38
C LEU A 154 -22.40 26.84 16.87
N LEU A 155 -23.25 27.87 17.03
CA LEU A 155 -24.65 27.83 16.59
C LEU A 155 -24.82 28.11 15.09
N ALA A 156 -23.96 28.95 14.50
CA ALA A 156 -23.87 29.10 13.05
C ALA A 156 -23.45 27.78 12.40
N ASP A 157 -22.54 27.03 13.03
CA ASP A 157 -22.13 25.70 12.60
C ASP A 157 -23.30 24.69 12.63
N LEU A 158 -24.29 24.85 13.53
CA LEU A 158 -25.53 24.06 13.57
C LEU A 158 -26.58 24.47 12.49
N GLY A 159 -26.24 25.37 11.58
CA GLY A 159 -27.10 25.80 10.48
C GLY A 159 -28.15 26.85 10.83
N ILE A 160 -28.04 27.50 12.00
CA ILE A 160 -28.99 28.53 12.44
C ILE A 160 -28.51 29.91 11.96
N ASP A 161 -29.23 30.52 11.01
CA ASP A 161 -28.97 31.90 10.58
C ASP A 161 -29.52 32.91 11.59
N LEU A 162 -28.66 33.29 12.53
CA LEU A 162 -28.98 34.24 13.59
C LEU A 162 -29.24 35.65 13.07
N THR A 163 -28.66 36.02 11.91
CA THR A 163 -28.92 37.34 11.29
C THR A 163 -30.34 37.37 10.74
N ARG A 164 -30.74 36.31 10.04
CA ARG A 164 -32.10 36.15 9.53
C ARG A 164 -33.11 36.03 10.67
N LEU A 165 -32.80 35.28 11.72
CA LEU A 165 -33.66 35.16 12.91
C LEU A 165 -33.90 36.52 13.57
N ALA A 166 -32.84 37.30 13.83
CA ALA A 166 -32.96 38.62 14.44
C ALA A 166 -33.76 39.60 13.55
N THR A 167 -33.51 39.62 12.23
CA THR A 167 -34.26 40.46 11.29
C THR A 167 -35.74 40.15 11.30
N ARG A 168 -36.12 38.87 11.23
CA ARG A 168 -37.53 38.44 11.22
C ARG A 168 -38.24 38.73 12.54
N LEU A 169 -37.58 38.47 13.68
CA LEU A 169 -38.12 38.81 15.00
C LEU A 169 -38.36 40.32 15.14
N ASN A 170 -37.41 41.16 14.71
CA ASN A 170 -37.53 42.61 14.73
C ASN A 170 -38.59 43.17 13.76
N ALA A 171 -38.90 42.44 12.68
CA ALA A 171 -40.02 42.75 11.79
C ALA A 171 -41.40 42.41 12.39
N GLY A 172 -41.43 41.85 13.61
CA GLY A 172 -42.66 41.46 14.30
C GLY A 172 -43.21 40.10 13.90
N GLU A 173 -42.45 39.31 13.14
CA GLU A 173 -42.83 37.95 12.74
C GLU A 173 -42.84 36.99 13.93
N SER A 174 -43.62 35.92 13.81
CA SER A 174 -43.49 34.73 14.65
C SER A 174 -42.67 33.71 13.85
N VAL A 175 -41.50 33.35 14.37
CA VAL A 175 -40.51 32.55 13.65
C VAL A 175 -40.46 31.16 14.25
N GLN A 176 -40.66 30.16 13.40
CA GLN A 176 -40.33 28.78 13.74
C GLN A 176 -38.82 28.59 13.58
N VAL A 177 -38.14 28.23 14.66
CA VAL A 177 -36.72 27.85 14.67
C VAL A 177 -36.67 26.34 14.54
N GLU A 178 -36.15 25.85 13.42
CA GLU A 178 -35.91 24.43 13.19
C GLU A 178 -34.42 24.14 13.31
N VAL A 179 -34.09 23.02 13.97
CA VAL A 179 -32.73 22.50 14.03
C VAL A 179 -32.61 21.44 12.94
N PRO A 180 -31.74 21.62 11.94
CA PRO A 180 -31.44 20.57 10.97
C PRO A 180 -31.10 19.28 11.72
N THR A 181 -31.82 18.21 11.45
CA THR A 181 -31.61 16.92 12.13
C THR A 181 -31.39 15.88 11.05
N GLU A 182 -30.25 15.20 11.13
CA GLU A 182 -29.98 14.04 10.30
C GLU A 182 -30.25 12.77 11.08
N ILE A 183 -30.63 11.69 10.40
CA ILE A 183 -30.71 10.38 11.03
C ILE A 183 -29.51 9.53 10.63
N VAL A 184 -29.02 8.74 11.57
CA VAL A 184 -27.98 7.71 11.36
C VAL A 184 -28.48 6.38 11.93
N PRO A 185 -28.09 5.24 11.34
CA PRO A 185 -28.41 3.94 11.91
C PRO A 185 -27.52 3.63 13.12
N VAL A 186 -28.11 3.02 14.14
CA VAL A 186 -27.39 2.31 15.22
C VAL A 186 -27.92 0.88 15.32
N PRO A 187 -27.08 -0.09 15.71
CA PRO A 187 -27.54 -1.45 15.94
C PRO A 187 -28.41 -1.51 17.19
N LEU A 188 -29.41 -2.40 17.17
CA LEU A 188 -30.41 -2.60 18.22
C LEU A 188 -31.30 -1.36 18.48
N SER A 189 -32.49 -1.62 19.04
CA SER A 189 -33.39 -0.54 19.47
C SER A 189 -32.97 0.09 20.81
N ALA A 190 -33.42 1.31 21.04
CA ALA A 190 -33.26 2.06 22.29
C ALA A 190 -33.79 1.30 23.49
N LEU A 191 -34.83 0.48 23.31
CA LEU A 191 -35.36 -0.40 24.35
C LEU A 191 -34.31 -1.43 24.78
N VAL A 192 -33.70 -2.14 23.82
CA VAL A 192 -32.68 -3.15 24.13
C VAL A 192 -31.46 -2.52 24.79
N TRP A 193 -30.99 -1.36 24.31
CA TRP A 193 -29.90 -0.61 24.95
C TRP A 193 -30.26 -0.17 26.39
N SER A 194 -31.50 0.28 26.61
CA SER A 194 -31.98 0.69 27.92
C SER A 194 -31.99 -0.45 28.93
N GLU A 195 -32.36 -1.66 28.49
CA GLU A 195 -32.52 -2.83 29.35
C GLU A 195 -31.20 -3.57 29.58
N ALA A 196 -30.46 -3.88 28.50
CA ALA A 196 -29.29 -4.75 28.55
C ALA A 196 -27.98 -4.04 28.89
N VAL A 197 -27.88 -2.71 28.67
CA VAL A 197 -26.62 -1.96 28.83
C VAL A 197 -26.76 -0.82 29.84
N PHE A 198 -27.66 0.14 29.62
CA PHE A 198 -27.72 1.34 30.45
C PHE A 198 -28.51 1.16 31.75
N HIS A 199 -29.34 0.11 31.84
CA HIS A 199 -30.24 -0.18 32.96
C HIS A 199 -31.11 1.01 33.40
N ARG A 200 -31.47 1.87 32.43
CA ARG A 200 -32.36 3.03 32.56
C ARG A 200 -32.99 3.31 31.21
N GLN A 201 -34.18 3.90 31.21
CA GLN A 201 -34.85 4.29 29.97
C GLN A 201 -34.06 5.39 29.23
N ILE A 202 -33.62 5.08 28.02
CA ILE A 202 -32.99 6.00 27.06
C ILE A 202 -33.95 6.22 25.91
N PRO A 203 -34.51 7.42 25.71
CA PRO A 203 -35.33 7.69 24.55
C PRO A 203 -34.48 7.67 23.27
N ARG A 204 -35.10 7.32 22.13
CA ARG A 204 -34.47 7.32 20.79
C ARG A 204 -33.68 8.60 20.49
N SER A 205 -34.16 9.77 20.95
CA SER A 205 -33.51 11.06 20.74
C SER A 205 -32.19 11.24 21.51
N GLU A 206 -31.98 10.49 22.59
CA GLU A 206 -30.78 10.56 23.43
C GLU A 206 -29.83 9.38 23.20
N LEU A 207 -30.27 8.34 22.47
CA LEU A 207 -29.51 7.12 22.27
C LEU A 207 -28.15 7.39 21.61
N PHE A 208 -28.08 8.25 20.58
CA PHE A 208 -26.81 8.63 19.96
C PHE A 208 -25.83 9.18 21.01
N SER A 209 -26.25 10.19 21.79
CA SER A 209 -25.40 10.80 22.81
C SER A 209 -24.99 9.78 23.87
N ALA A 210 -25.90 8.93 24.35
CA ALA A 210 -25.59 7.92 25.36
C ALA A 210 -24.52 6.93 24.88
N LEU A 211 -24.62 6.48 23.63
CA LEU A 211 -23.65 5.57 23.02
C LEU A 211 -22.28 6.22 22.86
N VAL A 212 -22.19 7.39 22.24
CA VAL A 212 -20.90 7.98 21.87
C VAL A 212 -20.17 8.64 23.04
N THR A 213 -20.82 8.84 24.19
CA THR A 213 -20.15 9.35 25.40
C THR A 213 -19.66 8.24 26.33
N ASP A 214 -20.11 6.99 26.11
CA ASP A 214 -19.66 5.82 26.86
C ASP A 214 -18.74 4.99 25.96
N ARG A 215 -17.47 4.87 26.36
CA ARG A 215 -16.46 4.13 25.57
C ARG A 215 -16.87 2.67 25.35
N GLN A 216 -17.38 1.97 26.36
CA GLN A 216 -17.74 0.55 26.24
C GLN A 216 -18.98 0.38 25.35
N ALA A 217 -19.97 1.27 25.48
CA ALA A 217 -21.16 1.24 24.65
C ALA A 217 -20.84 1.60 23.18
N ALA A 218 -19.95 2.56 22.94
CA ALA A 218 -19.47 2.89 21.60
C ALA A 218 -18.75 1.71 20.93
N LEU A 219 -17.84 1.05 21.66
CA LEU A 219 -17.14 -0.14 21.17
C LEU A 219 -18.09 -1.32 20.93
N LEU A 220 -19.03 -1.58 21.84
CA LEU A 220 -20.06 -2.60 21.64
C LEU A 220 -20.91 -2.28 20.41
N SER A 221 -21.37 -1.03 20.26
CA SER A 221 -22.13 -0.57 19.10
C SER A 221 -21.36 -0.76 17.80
N HIS A 222 -20.05 -0.49 17.81
CA HIS A 222 -19.18 -0.77 16.66
C HIS A 222 -19.15 -2.25 16.30
N GLY A 223 -18.93 -3.15 17.26
CA GLY A 223 -18.95 -4.60 17.02
C GLY A 223 -20.32 -5.10 16.55
N LEU A 224 -21.41 -4.62 17.16
CA LEU A 224 -22.79 -4.98 16.80
C LEU A 224 -23.16 -4.49 15.40
N ALA A 225 -22.65 -3.34 14.97
CA ALA A 225 -22.87 -2.82 13.62
C ALA A 225 -22.19 -3.68 12.54
N ALA A 226 -21.27 -4.57 12.92
CA ALA A 226 -20.55 -5.45 12.03
C ALA A 226 -21.09 -6.89 12.01
N VAL A 227 -22.15 -7.23 12.73
CA VAL A 227 -22.77 -8.57 12.66
C VAL A 227 -24.03 -8.59 11.79
N ASP A 228 -24.36 -9.76 11.25
CA ASP A 228 -25.55 -9.96 10.42
C ASP A 228 -26.86 -9.91 11.24
N ASP A 229 -28.00 -9.74 10.55
CA ASP A 229 -29.30 -9.58 11.21
C ASP A 229 -29.77 -10.82 11.98
N GLU A 230 -29.44 -12.04 11.54
CA GLU A 230 -29.81 -13.26 12.27
C GLU A 230 -29.03 -13.36 13.59
N THR A 231 -27.74 -13.03 13.54
CA THR A 231 -26.90 -12.91 14.74
C THR A 231 -27.39 -11.82 15.70
N LEU A 232 -27.80 -10.65 15.20
CA LEU A 232 -28.40 -9.61 16.05
C LEU A 232 -29.71 -10.06 16.68
N GLN A 233 -30.57 -10.73 15.92
CA GLN A 233 -31.83 -11.26 16.44
C GLN A 233 -31.57 -12.27 17.57
N PHE A 234 -30.58 -13.16 17.40
CA PHE A 234 -30.14 -14.04 18.48
C PHE A 234 -29.69 -13.25 19.73
N LEU A 235 -28.86 -12.22 19.56
CA LEU A 235 -28.37 -11.40 20.68
C LEU A 235 -29.51 -10.65 21.41
N ILE A 236 -30.50 -10.18 20.67
CA ILE A 236 -31.71 -9.53 21.22
C ILE A 236 -32.49 -10.50 22.11
N GLU A 237 -32.60 -11.76 21.70
CA GLU A 237 -33.27 -12.82 22.48
C GLU A 237 -32.44 -13.28 23.70
N HIS A 238 -31.13 -12.98 23.70
CA HIS A 238 -30.18 -13.38 24.74
C HIS A 238 -29.46 -12.15 25.34
N PRO A 239 -30.18 -11.21 26.00
CA PRO A 239 -29.64 -9.93 26.44
C PRO A 239 -28.47 -10.06 27.44
N ALA A 240 -28.38 -11.16 28.18
CA ALA A 240 -27.26 -11.44 29.07
C ALA A 240 -25.90 -11.56 28.33
N VAL A 241 -25.92 -11.98 27.06
CA VAL A 241 -24.72 -11.99 26.20
C VAL A 241 -24.30 -10.55 25.89
N ILE A 242 -25.24 -9.67 25.53
CA ILE A 242 -24.99 -8.25 25.27
C ILE A 242 -24.38 -7.57 26.51
N THR A 243 -24.98 -7.74 27.69
CA THR A 243 -24.46 -7.19 28.95
C THR A 243 -23.03 -7.65 29.21
N ARG A 244 -22.74 -8.93 29.02
CA ARG A 244 -21.39 -9.47 29.21
C ARG A 244 -20.37 -8.91 28.21
N LEU A 245 -20.75 -8.79 26.94
CA LEU A 245 -19.87 -8.21 25.92
C LEU A 245 -19.51 -6.75 26.28
N TYR A 246 -20.50 -5.97 26.70
CA TYR A 246 -20.32 -4.59 27.19
C TYR A 246 -19.38 -4.51 28.41
N GLU A 247 -19.63 -5.32 29.44
CA GLU A 247 -18.91 -5.23 30.72
C GLU A 247 -17.47 -5.76 30.63
N HIS A 248 -17.25 -6.83 29.86
CA HIS A 248 -16.01 -7.61 29.96
C HIS A 248 -15.15 -7.62 28.70
N THR A 249 -15.75 -7.58 27.50
CA THR A 249 -15.01 -7.79 26.24
C THR A 249 -15.33 -6.80 25.10
N PRO A 250 -15.64 -5.51 25.38
CA PRO A 250 -16.12 -4.60 24.34
C PRO A 250 -15.03 -4.31 23.29
N GLY A 251 -13.74 -4.30 23.68
CA GLY A 251 -12.63 -4.10 22.76
C GLY A 251 -12.44 -5.26 21.78
N ALA A 252 -12.34 -6.49 22.28
CA ALA A 252 -12.21 -7.69 21.44
C ALA A 252 -13.43 -7.86 20.50
N PHE A 253 -14.64 -7.60 21.01
CA PHE A 253 -15.85 -7.64 20.19
C PHE A 253 -15.89 -6.54 19.13
N ALA A 254 -15.49 -5.30 19.43
CA ALA A 254 -15.35 -4.24 18.43
C ALA A 254 -14.33 -4.57 17.33
N ALA A 255 -13.23 -5.25 17.70
CA ALA A 255 -12.15 -5.55 16.78
C ALA A 255 -12.43 -6.74 15.84
N PHE A 256 -13.20 -7.74 16.30
CA PHE A 256 -13.34 -9.05 15.65
C PHE A 256 -14.78 -9.57 15.57
N GLY A 257 -15.76 -8.85 16.14
CA GLY A 257 -17.16 -9.25 16.21
C GLY A 257 -17.80 -9.47 14.85
N GLY A 258 -17.33 -8.78 13.81
CA GLY A 258 -17.92 -8.90 12.47
C GLY A 258 -17.72 -10.24 11.76
N SER A 259 -16.90 -11.13 12.33
CA SER A 259 -16.78 -12.52 11.86
C SER A 259 -17.74 -13.48 12.57
N LEU A 260 -18.44 -13.04 13.62
CA LEU A 260 -19.38 -13.86 14.38
C LEU A 260 -20.70 -14.03 13.63
N HIS A 261 -21.09 -15.28 13.41
CA HIS A 261 -22.35 -15.63 12.79
C HIS A 261 -23.06 -16.71 13.63
N VAL A 262 -24.33 -16.46 13.98
CA VAL A 262 -25.22 -17.42 14.65
C VAL A 262 -26.40 -17.69 13.74
N HIS A 263 -26.39 -18.84 13.06
CA HIS A 263 -27.45 -19.23 12.13
C HIS A 263 -28.14 -20.49 12.63
N GLN A 264 -29.47 -20.49 12.62
CA GLN A 264 -30.30 -21.60 13.10
C GLN A 264 -29.91 -22.08 14.51
N GLY A 265 -29.58 -21.13 15.40
CA GLY A 265 -29.17 -21.40 16.78
C GLY A 265 -27.79 -22.04 16.94
N HIS A 266 -26.97 -22.06 15.89
CA HIS A 266 -25.61 -22.61 15.90
C HIS A 266 -24.58 -21.57 15.48
N ILE A 267 -23.38 -21.63 16.06
CA ILE A 267 -22.24 -20.82 15.61
C ILE A 267 -21.75 -21.34 14.25
N VAL A 268 -21.68 -20.45 13.25
CA VAL A 268 -21.06 -20.74 11.96
C VAL A 268 -19.57 -20.42 12.05
N VAL A 269 -18.75 -21.47 12.09
CA VAL A 269 -17.30 -21.34 12.29
C VAL A 269 -16.53 -21.20 10.97
N PRO A 270 -15.40 -20.48 10.95
CA PRO A 270 -14.47 -20.45 9.81
C PRO A 270 -14.04 -21.86 9.42
N GLY A 271 -14.13 -22.16 8.13
CA GLY A 271 -13.90 -23.50 7.58
C GLY A 271 -15.14 -24.40 7.50
N GLY A 272 -16.30 -23.92 7.97
CA GLY A 272 -17.58 -24.62 7.87
C GLY A 272 -17.64 -25.90 8.70
N GLU A 273 -18.51 -26.83 8.29
CA GLU A 273 -18.81 -28.06 9.03
C GLU A 273 -17.55 -28.90 9.34
N ALA A 274 -16.61 -28.98 8.39
CA ALA A 274 -15.36 -29.73 8.55
C ALA A 274 -14.44 -29.19 9.67
N ALA A 275 -14.65 -27.94 10.10
CA ALA A 275 -13.88 -27.27 11.14
C ALA A 275 -14.58 -27.25 12.50
N VAL A 276 -15.85 -27.66 12.61
CA VAL A 276 -16.62 -27.61 13.87
C VAL A 276 -15.89 -28.34 14.99
N GLY A 277 -15.46 -29.58 14.76
CA GLY A 277 -14.74 -30.36 15.77
C GLY A 277 -13.41 -29.73 16.23
N LEU A 278 -12.77 -28.91 15.38
CA LEU A 278 -11.53 -28.20 15.72
C LEU A 278 -11.81 -27.02 16.66
N TRP A 279 -12.82 -26.21 16.33
CA TRP A 279 -13.21 -25.06 17.14
C TRP A 279 -13.80 -25.47 18.49
N GLU A 280 -14.62 -26.53 18.51
CA GLU A 280 -15.15 -27.07 19.77
C GLU A 280 -14.03 -27.60 20.68
N ALA A 281 -13.00 -28.24 20.11
CA ALA A 281 -11.84 -28.72 20.87
C ALA A 281 -10.96 -27.56 21.37
N ALA A 282 -10.78 -26.50 20.58
CA ALA A 282 -9.96 -25.35 20.95
C ALA A 282 -10.59 -24.51 22.06
N LEU A 283 -11.90 -24.26 21.98
CA LEU A 283 -12.64 -23.43 22.93
C LEU A 283 -13.23 -24.20 24.11
N ASP A 284 -13.26 -25.54 24.05
CA ASP A 284 -13.94 -26.41 25.02
C ASP A 284 -15.45 -26.08 25.17
N GLU A 285 -16.10 -25.72 24.07
CA GLU A 285 -17.54 -25.45 24.05
C GLU A 285 -18.18 -25.80 22.70
N LYS A 286 -19.45 -26.20 22.73
CA LYS A 286 -20.20 -26.66 21.55
C LYS A 286 -20.73 -25.50 20.71
N VAL A 287 -20.69 -25.63 19.38
CA VAL A 287 -21.27 -24.63 18.46
C VAL A 287 -22.79 -24.52 18.61
N SER A 288 -23.44 -25.56 19.15
CA SER A 288 -24.86 -25.57 19.50
C SER A 288 -25.19 -24.85 20.81
N ARG A 289 -24.22 -24.22 21.47
CA ARG A 289 -24.38 -23.41 22.70
C ARG A 289 -23.83 -21.99 22.49
N PRO A 290 -24.43 -21.20 21.59
CA PRO A 290 -23.89 -19.92 21.15
C PRO A 290 -23.55 -18.95 22.30
N ASP A 291 -24.39 -18.83 23.35
CA ASP A 291 -24.12 -17.95 24.49
C ASP A 291 -22.78 -18.22 25.17
N ARG A 292 -22.44 -19.50 25.35
CA ARG A 292 -21.22 -19.92 26.03
C ARG A 292 -20.04 -19.88 25.08
N PHE A 293 -20.26 -20.28 23.82
CA PHE A 293 -19.23 -20.21 22.79
C PHE A 293 -18.74 -18.77 22.58
N ILE A 294 -19.67 -17.80 22.48
CA ILE A 294 -19.35 -16.37 22.36
C ILE A 294 -18.54 -15.89 23.57
N ARG A 295 -18.91 -16.30 24.79
CA ARG A 295 -18.13 -15.97 25.99
C ARG A 295 -16.69 -16.46 25.88
N GLU A 296 -16.48 -17.72 25.52
CA GLU A 296 -15.11 -18.27 25.43
C GLU A 296 -14.33 -17.63 24.28
N LEU A 297 -14.96 -17.37 23.13
CA LEU A 297 -14.30 -16.78 21.96
C LEU A 297 -13.71 -15.40 22.25
N PHE A 298 -14.49 -14.51 22.89
CA PHE A 298 -14.06 -13.14 23.17
C PHE A 298 -13.38 -12.96 24.53
N GLY A 299 -13.66 -13.84 25.50
CA GLY A 299 -13.15 -13.73 26.87
C GLY A 299 -11.83 -14.46 27.13
N ARG A 300 -11.52 -15.52 26.38
CA ARG A 300 -10.31 -16.33 26.60
C ARG A 300 -9.07 -15.61 26.06
N ASP A 301 -8.00 -15.65 26.85
CA ASP A 301 -6.69 -15.05 26.54
C ASP A 301 -6.81 -13.60 26.02
N ASP A 302 -7.64 -12.79 26.70
CA ASP A 302 -7.94 -11.39 26.36
C ASP A 302 -8.45 -11.18 24.91
N GLY A 303 -9.17 -12.15 24.35
CA GLY A 303 -9.79 -12.08 23.03
C GLY A 303 -8.87 -12.47 21.86
N ARG A 304 -7.69 -13.04 22.14
CA ARG A 304 -6.75 -13.50 21.09
C ARG A 304 -7.29 -14.65 20.26
N PHE A 305 -8.22 -15.45 20.79
CA PHE A 305 -8.89 -16.50 20.02
C PHE A 305 -9.83 -15.89 18.97
N ALA A 306 -10.57 -14.83 19.31
CA ALA A 306 -11.37 -14.06 18.37
C ALA A 306 -10.53 -13.48 17.22
N TYR A 307 -9.27 -13.11 17.48
CA TYR A 307 -8.36 -12.67 16.42
C TYR A 307 -8.05 -13.77 15.38
N VAL A 308 -7.74 -14.99 15.82
CA VAL A 308 -7.52 -16.12 14.88
C VAL A 308 -8.80 -16.44 14.14
N TYR A 309 -9.93 -16.45 14.84
CA TYR A 309 -11.25 -16.65 14.24
C TYR A 309 -11.53 -15.64 13.12
N ASP A 310 -11.29 -14.35 13.39
CA ASP A 310 -11.45 -13.27 12.42
C ASP A 310 -10.48 -13.40 11.22
N ALA A 311 -9.22 -13.73 11.46
CA ALA A 311 -8.26 -13.93 10.38
C ALA A 311 -8.67 -15.08 9.45
N LEU A 312 -9.10 -16.22 10.02
CA LEU A 312 -9.51 -17.40 9.24
C LEU A 312 -10.83 -17.18 8.49
N ALA A 313 -11.75 -16.36 9.01
CA ALA A 313 -12.98 -15.98 8.30
C ALA A 313 -12.68 -15.22 6.99
N HIS A 314 -11.61 -14.44 6.97
CA HIS A 314 -11.25 -13.58 5.84
C HIS A 314 -10.22 -14.20 4.87
N PHE A 315 -9.57 -15.31 5.23
CA PHE A 315 -8.74 -16.07 4.30
C PHE A 315 -9.58 -16.61 3.12
N ASP A 316 -8.96 -16.80 1.96
CA ASP A 316 -9.57 -17.64 0.92
C ASP A 316 -9.65 -19.10 1.38
N SER A 317 -10.42 -19.91 0.65
CA SER A 317 -10.69 -21.30 1.01
C SER A 317 -9.43 -22.16 1.15
N ALA A 318 -8.43 -21.98 0.29
CA ALA A 318 -7.19 -22.77 0.32
C ALA A 318 -6.34 -22.41 1.55
N ARG A 319 -6.19 -21.11 1.86
CA ARG A 319 -5.44 -20.64 3.03
C ARG A 319 -6.14 -20.98 4.33
N ALA A 320 -7.47 -20.86 4.39
CA ALA A 320 -8.26 -21.30 5.54
C ALA A 320 -8.12 -22.81 5.76
N ALA A 321 -8.21 -23.63 4.71
CA ALA A 321 -8.03 -25.08 4.79
C ALA A 321 -6.61 -25.48 5.24
N PHE A 322 -5.57 -24.77 4.80
CA PHE A 322 -4.19 -24.95 5.27
C PHE A 322 -4.07 -24.62 6.77
N ALA A 323 -4.61 -23.48 7.20
CA ALA A 323 -4.54 -23.02 8.58
C ALA A 323 -5.28 -23.94 9.56
N LEU A 324 -6.43 -24.47 9.13
CA LEU A 324 -7.22 -25.45 9.87
C LEU A 324 -6.64 -26.89 9.78
N GLY A 325 -5.62 -27.10 8.94
CA GLY A 325 -5.00 -28.42 8.74
C GLY A 325 -5.94 -29.44 8.10
N LEU A 326 -6.92 -29.03 7.30
CA LEU A 326 -7.93 -29.93 6.72
C LEU A 326 -7.34 -31.00 5.79
N TRP A 327 -6.15 -30.75 5.24
CA TRP A 327 -5.36 -31.70 4.44
C TRP A 327 -4.68 -32.80 5.28
N ILE A 328 -4.57 -32.64 6.61
CA ILE A 328 -4.02 -33.64 7.52
C ILE A 328 -5.05 -34.75 7.71
N LYS A 329 -4.70 -35.97 7.28
CA LYS A 329 -5.62 -37.12 7.22
C LYS A 329 -6.05 -37.61 8.62
N GLU A 330 -5.13 -37.64 9.57
CA GLU A 330 -5.40 -38.12 10.92
C GLU A 330 -6.09 -37.04 11.75
N SER A 331 -7.32 -37.31 12.21
CA SER A 331 -8.16 -36.34 12.91
C SER A 331 -7.57 -35.91 14.25
N GLY A 332 -6.96 -36.83 15.01
CA GLY A 332 -6.28 -36.52 16.27
C GLY A 332 -5.15 -35.54 16.06
N SER A 333 -4.25 -35.83 15.12
CA SER A 333 -3.17 -34.92 14.75
C SER A 333 -3.69 -33.56 14.28
N ARG A 334 -4.78 -33.52 13.49
CA ARG A 334 -5.38 -32.27 13.04
C ARG A 334 -5.81 -31.38 14.21
N VAL A 335 -6.51 -31.95 15.20
CA VAL A 335 -6.92 -31.23 16.42
C VAL A 335 -5.69 -30.73 17.19
N ASP A 336 -4.68 -31.57 17.38
CA ASP A 336 -3.45 -31.20 18.08
C ASP A 336 -2.70 -30.06 17.39
N ARG A 337 -2.60 -30.10 16.05
CA ARG A 337 -1.96 -29.03 15.27
C ARG A 337 -2.78 -27.74 15.34
N PHE A 338 -4.11 -27.79 15.26
CA PHE A 338 -4.93 -26.59 15.36
C PHE A 338 -4.84 -25.95 16.77
N ASN A 339 -4.86 -26.75 17.84
CA ASN A 339 -4.66 -26.26 19.20
C ASN A 339 -3.28 -25.62 19.41
N ALA A 340 -2.24 -26.14 18.76
CA ALA A 340 -0.92 -25.52 18.76
C ALA A 340 -0.90 -24.17 18.03
N LEU A 341 -1.67 -24.01 16.94
CA LEU A 341 -1.84 -22.71 16.26
C LEU A 341 -2.56 -21.69 17.17
N MET A 342 -3.64 -22.11 17.84
CA MET A 342 -4.36 -21.26 18.79
C MET A 342 -3.46 -20.82 19.95
N SER A 343 -2.61 -21.72 20.44
CA SER A 343 -1.62 -21.41 21.48
C SER A 343 -0.57 -20.40 21.00
N ALA A 344 -0.16 -20.47 19.73
CA ALA A 344 0.75 -19.49 19.13
C ALA A 344 0.15 -18.07 19.09
N ALA A 345 -1.16 -17.93 18.87
CA ALA A 345 -1.83 -16.62 18.91
C ALA A 345 -1.73 -15.95 20.29
N VAL A 346 -1.73 -16.75 21.37
CA VAL A 346 -1.46 -16.28 22.74
C VAL A 346 0.01 -15.87 22.94
N GLY A 347 0.92 -16.29 22.08
CA GLY A 347 2.35 -16.00 22.17
C GLY A 347 2.78 -14.58 21.78
N ILE A 348 1.91 -13.73 21.21
CA ILE A 348 2.25 -12.36 20.76
C ILE A 348 2.31 -11.40 21.95
N LYS A 349 3.44 -11.32 22.65
CA LYS A 349 3.53 -10.62 23.95
C LYS A 349 3.42 -9.10 23.85
N GLU A 350 3.87 -8.51 22.76
CA GLU A 350 3.92 -7.07 22.52
C GLU A 350 2.59 -6.44 22.09
N TRP A 351 1.52 -7.23 22.02
CA TRP A 351 0.21 -6.79 21.57
C TRP A 351 -0.85 -6.97 22.67
N ASP A 352 -1.51 -5.87 23.00
CA ASP A 352 -2.67 -5.82 23.88
C ASP A 352 -3.82 -5.16 23.12
N ILE A 353 -4.89 -5.94 22.89
CA ILE A 353 -6.08 -5.50 22.17
C ILE A 353 -6.75 -4.34 22.90
N ASN A 354 -6.78 -4.35 24.24
CA ASN A 354 -7.48 -3.32 25.01
C ASN A 354 -6.68 -2.01 25.07
N ALA A 355 -5.35 -2.06 24.90
CA ALA A 355 -4.52 -0.87 24.81
C ALA A 355 -4.71 -0.10 23.48
N ARG A 356 -4.97 -0.83 22.38
CA ARG A 356 -5.20 -0.28 21.03
C ARG A 356 -6.17 -1.17 20.25
N VAL A 357 -7.47 -0.91 20.39
CA VAL A 357 -8.55 -1.80 19.92
C VAL A 357 -8.49 -2.05 18.42
N PHE A 358 -8.16 -1.03 17.62
CA PHE A 358 -8.16 -1.14 16.17
C PHE A 358 -6.75 -1.28 15.59
N THR A 359 -5.75 -1.63 16.41
CA THR A 359 -4.38 -1.89 15.98
C THR A 359 -4.07 -3.38 16.04
N ARG A 360 -3.44 -3.90 14.97
CA ARG A 360 -2.98 -5.29 14.85
C ARG A 360 -1.46 -5.31 14.62
N PRO A 361 -0.73 -6.35 15.03
CA PRO A 361 0.69 -6.44 14.78
C PRO A 361 0.97 -6.58 13.27
N ALA A 362 1.98 -5.88 12.77
CA ALA A 362 2.26 -5.86 11.33
C ALA A 362 2.76 -7.21 10.79
N ASN A 363 3.61 -7.91 11.56
CA ASN A 363 4.33 -9.11 11.12
C ASN A 363 4.03 -10.30 12.04
N ASP A 364 2.76 -10.64 12.22
CA ASP A 364 2.31 -11.77 13.05
C ASP A 364 2.18 -13.09 12.26
N PRO A 365 1.93 -14.23 12.94
CA PRO A 365 1.69 -15.50 12.26
C PRO A 365 0.52 -15.49 11.27
N MET A 366 -0.56 -14.75 11.52
CA MET A 366 -1.68 -14.70 10.57
C MET A 366 -1.28 -13.99 9.28
N MET A 367 -0.39 -13.00 9.34
CA MET A 367 0.19 -12.37 8.15
C MET A 367 1.13 -13.29 7.38
N LEU A 368 1.83 -14.20 8.06
CA LEU A 368 2.55 -15.27 7.37
C LEU A 368 1.57 -16.22 6.67
N LEU A 369 0.52 -16.68 7.36
CA LEU A 369 -0.49 -17.59 6.81
C LEU A 369 -1.28 -16.98 5.64
N ALA A 370 -1.54 -15.66 5.68
CA ALA A 370 -2.17 -14.93 4.58
C ALA A 370 -1.32 -14.93 3.30
N ARG A 371 0.00 -15.15 3.40
CA ARG A 371 0.91 -15.25 2.24
C ARG A 371 1.26 -16.68 1.85
N VAL A 372 0.84 -17.68 2.64
CA VAL A 372 1.04 -19.09 2.29
C VAL A 372 0.34 -19.40 0.98
N ARG A 373 1.03 -20.13 0.11
CA ARG A 373 0.43 -20.75 -1.06
C ARG A 373 0.06 -22.19 -0.71
N ALA A 374 -1.20 -22.51 -0.92
CA ALA A 374 -1.76 -23.83 -0.67
C ALA A 374 -2.58 -24.28 -1.89
N GLU A 375 -2.65 -25.59 -2.09
CA GLU A 375 -3.60 -26.21 -3.01
C GLU A 375 -5.05 -26.01 -2.49
N PRO A 376 -6.08 -26.19 -3.34
CA PRO A 376 -7.47 -26.12 -2.89
C PRO A 376 -7.83 -27.06 -1.74
N SER A 377 -7.07 -28.16 -1.57
CA SER A 377 -7.18 -29.10 -0.44
C SER A 377 -6.70 -28.52 0.90
N GLY A 378 -5.99 -27.39 0.87
CA GLY A 378 -5.23 -26.84 1.98
C GLY A 378 -3.81 -27.39 2.09
N ALA A 379 -3.36 -28.32 1.25
CA ALA A 379 -1.98 -28.81 1.31
C ALA A 379 -0.98 -27.69 0.93
N PRO A 380 0.15 -27.53 1.65
CA PRO A 380 1.13 -26.49 1.34
C PRO A 380 1.77 -26.71 -0.03
N MET A 381 1.92 -25.63 -0.80
CA MET A 381 2.73 -25.65 -2.02
C MET A 381 4.22 -25.82 -1.72
N ARG A 382 4.96 -26.34 -2.71
CA ARG A 382 6.42 -26.50 -2.61
C ARG A 382 7.14 -25.14 -2.49
N PRO A 383 8.39 -25.11 -1.97
CA PRO A 383 8.97 -26.12 -1.10
C PRO A 383 8.10 -26.31 0.16
N ALA A 384 7.75 -27.55 0.49
CA ALA A 384 6.72 -27.83 1.51
C ALA A 384 7.28 -28.55 2.75
N TRP A 385 8.55 -28.97 2.72
CA TRP A 385 9.13 -29.84 3.74
C TRP A 385 9.66 -29.08 4.94
N ARG A 386 9.40 -29.60 6.16
CA ARG A 386 9.87 -28.96 7.40
C ARG A 386 11.38 -28.85 7.45
N LEU A 387 12.11 -29.88 7.02
CA LEU A 387 13.57 -29.83 6.99
C LEU A 387 14.07 -28.68 6.11
N PHE A 388 13.50 -28.49 4.92
CA PHE A 388 13.89 -27.38 4.03
C PHE A 388 13.74 -26.02 4.72
N TRP A 389 12.57 -25.76 5.31
CA TRP A 389 12.30 -24.48 5.96
C TRP A 389 13.06 -24.30 7.27
N SER A 390 13.29 -25.37 8.03
CA SER A 390 14.19 -25.35 9.18
C SER A 390 15.58 -24.89 8.76
N ARG A 391 16.17 -25.48 7.70
CA ARG A 391 17.48 -25.07 7.18
C ARG A 391 17.49 -23.65 6.62
N ALA A 392 16.39 -23.21 6.00
CA ALA A 392 16.26 -21.85 5.47
C ALA A 392 16.18 -20.80 6.58
N PHE A 393 15.55 -21.13 7.72
CA PHE A 393 15.36 -20.22 8.86
C PHE A 393 16.48 -20.27 9.91
N ASP A 394 17.41 -21.23 9.81
CA ASP A 394 18.50 -21.49 10.75
C ASP A 394 19.61 -20.41 10.73
N GLY A 395 19.66 -19.56 9.70
CA GLY A 395 20.56 -18.40 9.65
C GLY A 395 20.69 -17.82 8.25
N THR A 396 21.58 -16.85 8.07
CA THR A 396 21.73 -16.11 6.80
C THR A 396 22.96 -16.46 5.98
N ASP A 397 23.83 -17.31 6.51
CA ASP A 397 24.99 -17.80 5.77
C ASP A 397 24.59 -18.78 4.67
N LEU A 398 25.31 -18.71 3.54
CA LEU A 398 25.10 -19.63 2.44
C LEU A 398 25.60 -21.02 2.84
N PRO A 399 24.82 -22.09 2.63
CA PRO A 399 25.20 -23.42 3.05
C PRO A 399 26.33 -23.97 2.16
N ASP A 400 27.47 -24.35 2.74
CA ASP A 400 28.61 -24.91 1.99
C ASP A 400 28.28 -26.21 1.23
N ASN A 401 27.38 -27.02 1.80
CA ASN A 401 26.94 -28.28 1.19
C ASN A 401 25.43 -28.44 1.38
N PRO A 402 24.60 -27.75 0.57
CA PRO A 402 23.15 -27.75 0.73
C PRO A 402 22.55 -29.14 0.48
N ALA A 403 23.10 -29.91 -0.46
CA ALA A 403 22.67 -31.28 -0.74
C ALA A 403 22.84 -32.20 0.47
N ARG A 404 23.91 -32.02 1.26
CA ARG A 404 24.10 -32.77 2.51
C ARG A 404 23.09 -32.36 3.58
N GLN A 405 22.77 -31.07 3.70
CA GLN A 405 21.81 -30.58 4.69
C GLN A 405 20.37 -31.03 4.40
N LEU A 406 20.04 -31.27 3.13
CA LEU A 406 18.72 -31.72 2.67
C LEU A 406 18.65 -33.23 2.39
N ARG A 407 19.62 -34.03 2.87
CA ARG A 407 19.49 -35.49 2.80
C ARG A 407 18.22 -35.90 3.54
N SER A 408 17.41 -36.76 2.93
CA SER A 408 16.21 -37.30 3.58
C SER A 408 15.21 -36.20 4.01
N PHE A 409 15.04 -35.16 3.18
CA PHE A 409 14.21 -33.99 3.50
C PHE A 409 12.73 -34.28 3.78
N ASP A 410 12.24 -35.43 3.33
CA ASP A 410 10.88 -35.91 3.47
C ASP A 410 10.58 -36.56 4.83
N HIS A 411 11.61 -36.99 5.58
CA HIS A 411 11.43 -37.71 6.84
C HIS A 411 10.77 -36.86 7.95
N GLU A 412 10.97 -35.55 7.96
CA GLU A 412 10.37 -34.65 8.97
C GLU A 412 8.93 -34.21 8.61
N GLY A 413 8.43 -34.67 7.46
CA GLY A 413 7.12 -34.30 6.94
C GLY A 413 7.05 -32.87 6.38
N THR A 414 5.83 -32.41 6.14
CA THR A 414 5.55 -31.09 5.56
C THR A 414 5.18 -30.05 6.61
N ILE A 415 5.39 -28.78 6.27
CA ILE A 415 5.00 -27.65 7.10
C ILE A 415 3.48 -27.63 7.30
N ASP A 416 3.05 -27.18 8.47
CA ASP A 416 1.67 -26.85 8.75
C ASP A 416 1.60 -25.48 9.44
N ALA A 417 0.40 -24.96 9.63
CA ALA A 417 0.21 -23.62 10.16
C ALA A 417 0.76 -23.42 11.56
N ALA A 418 0.65 -24.43 12.44
CA ALA A 418 1.20 -24.36 13.79
C ALA A 418 2.73 -24.34 13.78
N TRP A 419 3.36 -25.14 12.91
CA TRP A 419 4.82 -25.15 12.75
C TRP A 419 5.31 -23.79 12.24
N LEU A 420 4.62 -23.21 11.26
CA LEU A 420 4.95 -21.89 10.73
C LEU A 420 4.74 -20.78 11.76
N ALA A 421 3.67 -20.84 12.55
CA ALA A 421 3.41 -19.86 13.61
C ALA A 421 4.49 -19.90 14.69
N ASP A 422 4.91 -21.08 15.14
CA ASP A 422 6.01 -21.26 16.09
C ASP A 422 7.35 -20.76 15.51
N ALA A 423 7.66 -21.16 14.27
CA ALA A 423 8.83 -20.67 13.56
C ALA A 423 8.83 -19.13 13.47
N GLN A 424 7.68 -18.49 13.21
CA GLN A 424 7.58 -17.04 13.16
C GLN A 424 7.79 -16.39 14.52
N LEU A 425 7.21 -16.94 15.59
CA LEU A 425 7.30 -16.35 16.94
C LEU A 425 8.64 -16.58 17.65
N SER A 426 9.49 -17.46 17.13
CA SER A 426 10.84 -17.70 17.68
C SER A 426 11.85 -16.55 17.46
N THR A 427 11.45 -15.45 16.82
CA THR A 427 12.30 -14.28 16.54
C THR A 427 11.58 -12.96 16.89
N ASP A 428 12.32 -11.85 16.87
CA ASP A 428 11.77 -10.52 17.14
C ASP A 428 10.95 -9.97 15.97
N ASN A 429 10.39 -8.77 16.12
CA ASN A 429 9.54 -8.19 15.08
C ASN A 429 10.23 -7.97 13.72
N THR A 430 11.55 -7.71 13.73
CA THR A 430 12.34 -7.52 12.52
C THR A 430 12.59 -8.86 11.84
N GLY A 431 13.03 -9.87 12.60
CA GLY A 431 13.20 -11.23 12.10
C GLY A 431 11.90 -11.84 11.56
N ARG A 432 10.75 -11.46 12.14
CA ARG A 432 9.43 -11.84 11.64
C ARG A 432 9.14 -11.25 10.26
N ALA A 433 9.47 -9.98 10.03
CA ALA A 433 9.33 -9.38 8.70
C ALA A 433 10.20 -10.11 7.67
N ASP A 434 11.47 -10.36 8.03
CA ASP A 434 12.45 -11.04 7.18
C ASP A 434 11.98 -12.46 6.82
N ARG A 435 11.53 -13.26 7.80
CA ARG A 435 11.03 -14.63 7.57
C ARG A 435 9.78 -14.66 6.72
N LEU A 436 8.89 -13.70 6.92
CA LEU A 436 7.63 -13.61 6.19
C LEU A 436 7.88 -13.35 4.69
N ASP A 437 8.79 -12.43 4.37
CA ASP A 437 9.18 -12.19 2.97
C ASP A 437 10.03 -13.33 2.40
N GLN A 438 10.94 -13.91 3.19
CA GLN A 438 11.74 -15.07 2.80
C GLN A 438 10.87 -16.27 2.43
N PHE A 439 9.82 -16.53 3.23
CA PHE A 439 8.87 -17.60 2.99
C PHE A 439 8.05 -17.35 1.72
N ALA A 440 7.49 -16.15 1.58
CA ALA A 440 6.72 -15.76 0.40
C ALA A 440 7.56 -15.85 -0.88
N PHE A 441 8.82 -15.40 -0.84
CA PHE A 441 9.77 -15.54 -1.95
C PHE A 441 10.02 -17.00 -2.33
N GLY A 442 10.31 -17.87 -1.36
CA GLY A 442 10.63 -19.27 -1.62
C GLY A 442 9.49 -20.04 -2.30
N GLN A 443 8.25 -19.91 -1.80
CA GLN A 443 7.10 -20.54 -2.45
C GLN A 443 6.74 -19.89 -3.80
N ARG A 444 6.98 -18.58 -3.96
CA ARG A 444 6.63 -17.86 -5.18
C ARG A 444 7.56 -18.15 -6.34
N VAL A 445 8.86 -18.25 -6.09
CA VAL A 445 9.88 -18.48 -7.12
C VAL A 445 10.11 -19.98 -7.34
N PHE A 446 10.15 -20.78 -6.28
CA PHE A 446 10.55 -22.20 -6.35
C PHE A 446 9.39 -23.18 -6.13
N GLY A 447 8.14 -22.72 -6.20
CA GLY A 447 6.95 -23.57 -6.05
C GLY A 447 6.80 -24.66 -7.11
N SER A 448 7.48 -24.51 -8.25
CA SER A 448 7.54 -25.52 -9.32
C SER A 448 8.93 -26.17 -9.46
N ALA A 449 9.85 -25.94 -8.52
CA ALA A 449 11.19 -26.51 -8.60
C ALA A 449 11.18 -28.03 -8.37
N ASP A 450 11.96 -28.74 -9.18
CA ASP A 450 12.19 -30.17 -9.02
C ASP A 450 13.01 -30.47 -7.76
N GLU A 451 12.86 -31.68 -7.22
CA GLU A 451 13.55 -32.11 -5.99
C GLU A 451 15.07 -32.02 -6.12
N GLY A 452 15.62 -32.30 -7.31
CA GLY A 452 17.05 -32.19 -7.60
C GLY A 452 17.59 -30.75 -7.53
N ALA A 453 16.73 -29.74 -7.66
CA ALA A 453 17.08 -28.33 -7.60
C ALA A 453 16.87 -27.71 -6.20
N LEU A 454 16.35 -28.47 -5.23
CA LEU A 454 16.15 -28.01 -3.84
C LEU A 454 17.45 -27.53 -3.17
N PRO A 455 18.64 -28.12 -3.40
CA PRO A 455 19.87 -27.60 -2.82
C PRO A 455 20.17 -26.14 -3.25
N ASP A 456 19.99 -25.82 -4.52
CA ASP A 456 20.19 -24.45 -5.03
C ASP A 456 19.06 -23.51 -4.57
N ALA A 457 17.83 -24.01 -4.52
CA ALA A 457 16.70 -23.26 -3.95
C ALA A 457 16.95 -22.92 -2.47
N LEU A 458 17.55 -23.82 -1.69
CA LEU A 458 17.92 -23.55 -0.30
C LEU A 458 18.98 -22.44 -0.21
N VAL A 459 20.00 -22.44 -1.08
CA VAL A 459 20.99 -21.34 -1.14
C VAL A 459 20.30 -20.01 -1.41
N ALA A 460 19.39 -19.97 -2.40
CA ALA A 460 18.65 -18.77 -2.77
C ALA A 460 17.73 -18.27 -1.64
N VAL A 461 16.90 -19.15 -1.06
CA VAL A 461 15.96 -18.80 0.01
C VAL A 461 16.70 -18.40 1.28
N ARG A 462 17.76 -19.10 1.68
CA ARG A 462 18.56 -18.74 2.86
C ARG A 462 19.30 -17.41 2.64
N GLY A 463 19.84 -17.21 1.44
CA GLY A 463 20.52 -15.97 1.05
C GLY A 463 19.59 -14.76 0.92
N PHE A 464 18.27 -14.94 0.81
CA PHE A 464 17.30 -13.84 0.64
C PHE A 464 17.41 -12.75 1.73
N GLN A 465 17.57 -13.13 2.99
CA GLN A 465 17.67 -12.14 4.07
C GLN A 465 18.90 -11.23 3.93
N ARG A 466 20.01 -11.75 3.40
CA ARG A 466 21.26 -11.00 3.25
C ARG A 466 21.39 -10.31 1.90
N TYR A 467 20.86 -10.93 0.84
CA TYR A 467 21.00 -10.48 -0.54
C TYR A 467 19.64 -10.08 -1.15
N ARG A 468 18.77 -9.48 -0.32
CA ARG A 468 17.34 -9.24 -0.62
C ARG A 468 17.10 -8.62 -1.99
N MET A 469 17.73 -7.48 -2.28
CA MET A 469 17.50 -6.77 -3.54
C MET A 469 18.09 -7.49 -4.74
N LEU A 470 19.11 -8.32 -4.57
CA LEU A 470 19.57 -9.21 -5.63
C LEU A 470 18.48 -10.24 -5.96
N MET A 471 17.98 -10.96 -4.96
CA MET A 471 16.95 -11.98 -5.15
C MET A 471 15.67 -11.41 -5.78
N LEU A 472 15.19 -10.27 -5.28
CA LEU A 472 14.01 -9.60 -5.81
C LEU A 472 14.22 -9.05 -7.22
N THR A 473 15.44 -8.62 -7.57
CA THR A 473 15.75 -8.15 -8.93
C THR A 473 15.79 -9.33 -9.92
N LEU A 474 16.38 -10.46 -9.52
CA LEU A 474 16.34 -11.69 -10.33
C LEU A 474 14.90 -12.17 -10.53
N GLU A 475 14.09 -12.15 -9.47
CA GLU A 475 12.66 -12.47 -9.55
C GLU A 475 11.92 -11.55 -10.54
N ARG A 476 12.14 -10.23 -10.44
CA ARG A 476 11.51 -9.23 -11.31
C ARG A 476 11.92 -9.39 -12.77
N MET A 477 13.15 -9.85 -13.03
CA MET A 477 13.63 -10.19 -14.36
C MET A 477 13.02 -11.48 -14.93
N GLY A 478 12.22 -12.20 -14.13
CA GLY A 478 11.58 -13.44 -14.54
C GLY A 478 12.47 -14.68 -14.41
N VAL A 479 13.62 -14.60 -13.71
CA VAL A 479 14.49 -15.76 -13.46
C VAL A 479 13.73 -16.79 -12.63
N LYS A 480 13.74 -18.05 -13.05
CA LYS A 480 13.12 -19.18 -12.34
C LYS A 480 14.11 -20.28 -11.98
N THR A 481 15.25 -20.35 -12.67
CA THR A 481 16.25 -21.41 -12.47
C THR A 481 16.97 -21.27 -11.11
N PRO A 482 16.83 -22.21 -10.16
CA PRO A 482 17.44 -22.09 -8.82
C PRO A 482 18.97 -21.93 -8.84
N ALA A 483 19.67 -22.62 -9.75
CA ALA A 483 21.12 -22.53 -9.89
C ALA A 483 21.62 -21.11 -10.24
N VAL A 484 20.83 -20.34 -10.99
CA VAL A 484 21.17 -18.94 -11.33
C VAL A 484 21.13 -18.07 -10.06
N TYR A 485 20.12 -18.24 -9.23
CA TYR A 485 20.03 -17.57 -7.92
C TYR A 485 21.19 -17.97 -7.00
N ALA A 486 21.49 -19.27 -6.90
CA ALA A 486 22.58 -19.76 -6.08
C ALA A 486 23.95 -19.19 -6.51
N GLY A 487 24.24 -19.20 -7.82
CA GLY A 487 25.47 -18.61 -8.36
C GLY A 487 25.59 -17.11 -8.07
N ALA A 488 24.49 -16.36 -8.24
CA ALA A 488 24.45 -14.94 -7.91
C ALA A 488 24.64 -14.68 -6.41
N ALA A 489 24.06 -15.52 -5.54
CA ALA A 489 24.23 -15.45 -4.08
C ALA A 489 25.70 -15.63 -3.68
N TRP A 490 26.37 -16.65 -4.23
CA TRP A 490 27.79 -16.91 -3.97
C TRP A 490 28.68 -15.77 -4.44
N ARG A 491 28.36 -15.18 -5.60
CA ARG A 491 29.05 -13.98 -6.07
C ARG A 491 28.86 -12.82 -5.09
N ALA A 492 27.62 -12.56 -4.67
CA ALA A 492 27.31 -11.51 -3.71
C ALA A 492 28.03 -11.70 -2.37
N SER A 493 28.12 -12.94 -1.89
CA SER A 493 28.87 -13.31 -0.68
C SER A 493 30.35 -12.95 -0.77
N ALA A 494 31.01 -13.31 -1.87
CA ALA A 494 32.42 -12.96 -2.08
C ALA A 494 32.66 -11.44 -2.14
N LEU A 495 31.69 -10.67 -2.64
CA LEU A 495 31.80 -9.21 -2.73
C LEU A 495 31.55 -8.52 -1.37
N SER A 496 30.61 -9.04 -0.57
CA SER A 496 30.29 -8.50 0.76
C SER A 496 31.44 -8.61 1.76
N SER A 497 32.39 -9.52 1.57
CA SER A 497 33.55 -9.70 2.46
C SER A 497 34.72 -8.75 2.19
N LEU A 498 34.64 -7.92 1.14
CA LEU A 498 35.71 -6.99 0.77
C LEU A 498 35.75 -5.76 1.68
N ASP A 499 36.93 -5.14 1.85
CA ASP A 499 37.05 -3.83 2.49
C ASP A 499 36.34 -2.73 1.67
N ALA A 500 36.06 -1.59 2.30
CA ALA A 500 35.25 -0.53 1.71
C ALA A 500 35.72 -0.06 0.32
N ASN A 501 37.03 0.09 0.10
CA ASN A 501 37.55 0.61 -1.17
C ASN A 501 37.39 -0.41 -2.31
N ARG A 502 37.76 -1.67 -2.03
CA ARG A 502 37.63 -2.76 -3.00
C ARG A 502 36.16 -3.11 -3.24
N GLY A 503 35.40 -3.22 -2.14
CA GLY A 503 33.97 -3.48 -2.13
C GLY A 503 33.19 -2.45 -2.92
N PHE A 504 33.45 -1.15 -2.74
CA PHE A 504 32.75 -0.09 -3.49
C PHE A 504 32.89 -0.30 -5.01
N THR A 505 34.10 -0.58 -5.47
CA THR A 505 34.41 -0.78 -6.90
C THR A 505 33.81 -2.10 -7.42
N ALA A 506 33.90 -3.18 -6.67
CA ALA A 506 33.42 -4.49 -7.11
C ALA A 506 31.89 -4.60 -7.05
N LEU A 507 31.25 -4.07 -6.01
CA LEU A 507 29.78 -3.99 -5.89
C LEU A 507 29.19 -3.06 -6.95
N GLY A 508 29.79 -1.88 -7.18
CA GLY A 508 29.33 -0.94 -8.20
C GLY A 508 29.40 -1.52 -9.62
N GLN A 509 30.40 -2.36 -9.92
CA GLN A 509 30.44 -3.10 -11.19
C GLN A 509 29.36 -4.19 -11.26
N PHE A 510 29.29 -5.07 -10.26
CA PHE A 510 28.38 -6.22 -10.31
C PHE A 510 26.91 -5.77 -10.27
N GLN A 511 26.52 -4.97 -9.27
CA GLN A 511 25.15 -4.45 -9.16
C GLN A 511 24.84 -3.48 -10.30
N GLY A 512 25.82 -2.73 -10.80
CA GLY A 512 25.66 -1.84 -11.95
C GLY A 512 25.24 -2.62 -13.20
N VAL A 513 25.95 -3.69 -13.55
CA VAL A 513 25.58 -4.54 -14.69
C VAL A 513 24.22 -5.21 -14.47
N VAL A 514 23.94 -5.75 -13.28
CA VAL A 514 22.64 -6.38 -12.98
C VAL A 514 21.49 -5.36 -13.10
N ALA A 515 21.69 -4.11 -12.68
CA ALA A 515 20.70 -3.04 -12.87
C ALA A 515 20.44 -2.74 -14.36
N LEU A 516 21.47 -2.77 -15.22
CA LEU A 516 21.30 -2.62 -16.67
C LEU A 516 20.50 -3.78 -17.27
N LEU A 517 20.83 -5.02 -16.89
CA LEU A 517 20.09 -6.21 -17.32
C LEU A 517 18.61 -6.13 -16.89
N ALA A 518 18.35 -5.70 -15.65
CA ALA A 518 16.99 -5.49 -15.16
C ALA A 518 16.23 -4.41 -15.93
N GLY A 519 16.90 -3.31 -16.30
CA GLY A 519 16.34 -2.28 -17.18
C GLY A 519 15.98 -2.83 -18.56
N MET A 520 16.89 -3.59 -19.20
CA MET A 520 16.68 -4.18 -20.52
C MET A 520 15.59 -5.26 -20.52
N ALA A 521 15.50 -6.06 -19.46
CA ALA A 521 14.42 -7.03 -19.26
C ALA A 521 13.06 -6.33 -19.16
N ARG A 522 13.00 -5.24 -18.38
CA ARG A 522 11.77 -4.46 -18.19
C ARG A 522 11.23 -3.91 -19.50
N VAL A 523 12.07 -3.37 -20.37
CA VAL A 523 11.63 -2.81 -21.67
C VAL A 523 11.64 -3.84 -22.80
N ARG A 524 11.77 -5.14 -22.47
CA ARG A 524 11.79 -6.28 -23.41
C ARG A 524 12.85 -6.19 -24.51
N SER A 525 13.96 -5.48 -24.25
CA SER A 525 15.11 -5.48 -25.16
C SER A 525 15.91 -6.78 -25.06
N LEU A 526 15.80 -7.49 -23.94
CA LEU A 526 16.32 -8.84 -23.74
C LEU A 526 15.20 -9.73 -23.21
N ASP A 527 15.10 -10.96 -23.72
CA ASP A 527 14.15 -11.96 -23.23
C ASP A 527 14.67 -12.68 -21.97
N ALA A 528 13.78 -13.44 -21.31
CA ALA A 528 14.11 -14.12 -20.06
C ALA A 528 15.26 -15.13 -20.21
N ALA A 529 15.35 -15.85 -21.35
CA ALA A 529 16.40 -16.84 -21.57
C ALA A 529 17.78 -16.19 -21.68
N ASN A 530 17.88 -15.09 -22.44
CA ASN A 530 19.10 -14.30 -22.54
C ASN A 530 19.48 -13.71 -21.18
N ILE A 531 18.51 -13.22 -20.42
CA ILE A 531 18.75 -12.67 -19.08
C ILE A 531 19.29 -13.74 -18.13
N GLU A 532 18.69 -14.94 -18.06
CA GLU A 532 19.18 -16.02 -17.19
C GLU A 532 20.62 -16.40 -17.54
N SER A 533 20.93 -16.55 -18.84
CA SER A 533 22.28 -16.86 -19.32
C SER A 533 23.29 -15.75 -18.99
N LEU A 534 22.90 -14.48 -19.16
CA LEU A 534 23.76 -13.33 -18.86
C LEU A 534 24.04 -13.23 -17.35
N VAL A 535 23.02 -13.39 -16.50
CA VAL A 535 23.20 -13.38 -15.03
C VAL A 535 24.09 -14.53 -14.57
N ALA A 536 23.88 -15.74 -15.10
CA ALA A 536 24.70 -16.90 -14.76
C ALA A 536 26.17 -16.66 -15.15
N SER A 537 26.43 -16.21 -16.38
CA SER A 537 27.79 -15.94 -16.85
C SER A 537 28.47 -14.77 -16.11
N LEU A 538 27.74 -13.71 -15.76
CA LEU A 538 28.26 -12.60 -14.96
C LEU A 538 28.65 -13.07 -13.55
N SER A 539 27.81 -13.90 -12.93
CA SER A 539 28.08 -14.45 -11.59
C SER A 539 29.32 -15.33 -11.57
N ALA A 540 29.65 -15.97 -12.70
CA ALA A 540 30.87 -16.76 -12.88
C ALA A 540 32.15 -15.91 -13.03
N VAL A 541 32.07 -14.63 -13.37
CA VAL A 541 33.24 -13.73 -13.41
C VAL A 541 33.76 -13.54 -12.00
N ALA A 542 34.97 -14.02 -11.70
CA ALA A 542 35.56 -13.96 -10.37
C ALA A 542 36.51 -12.76 -10.21
N PRO A 543 36.47 -12.04 -9.06
CA PRO A 543 37.58 -11.20 -8.63
C PRO A 543 38.85 -12.04 -8.47
N ASN A 544 40.00 -11.40 -8.64
CA ASN A 544 41.30 -11.98 -8.33
C ASN A 544 41.52 -12.05 -6.80
N GLU A 545 42.69 -12.56 -6.38
CA GLU A 545 43.07 -12.69 -4.95
C GLU A 545 43.06 -11.34 -4.21
N ASP A 546 43.29 -10.23 -4.92
CA ASP A 546 43.22 -8.87 -4.38
C ASP A 546 41.79 -8.31 -4.28
N GLY A 547 40.76 -9.10 -4.60
CA GLY A 547 39.36 -8.70 -4.56
C GLY A 547 38.94 -7.75 -5.69
N ARG A 548 39.72 -7.64 -6.77
CA ARG A 548 39.45 -6.80 -7.95
C ARG A 548 39.04 -7.65 -9.15
N TYR A 549 38.15 -7.14 -10.00
CA TYR A 549 37.82 -7.83 -11.25
C TYR A 549 38.94 -7.75 -12.29
N ALA A 550 39.84 -6.77 -12.17
CA ALA A 550 40.99 -6.60 -13.05
C ALA A 550 40.59 -6.61 -14.54
N GLY A 551 39.57 -5.83 -14.88
CA GLY A 551 39.00 -5.76 -16.23
C GLY A 551 38.09 -6.93 -16.61
N GLY A 552 37.89 -7.94 -15.76
CA GLY A 552 37.05 -9.11 -16.06
C GLY A 552 35.60 -8.74 -16.42
N VAL A 553 35.00 -7.79 -15.70
CA VAL A 553 33.65 -7.29 -16.02
C VAL A 553 33.66 -6.45 -17.30
N ALA A 554 34.70 -5.65 -17.56
CA ALA A 554 34.84 -4.91 -18.82
C ALA A 554 34.90 -5.86 -20.03
N ARG A 555 35.71 -6.93 -19.95
CA ARG A 555 35.75 -7.98 -20.98
C ARG A 555 34.40 -8.67 -21.15
N TRP A 556 33.70 -8.96 -20.05
CA TRP A 556 32.35 -9.52 -20.11
C TRP A 556 31.35 -8.56 -20.77
N VAL A 557 31.38 -7.26 -20.43
CA VAL A 557 30.51 -6.25 -21.06
C VAL A 557 30.78 -6.18 -22.56
N GLN A 558 32.04 -6.22 -22.98
CA GLN A 558 32.39 -6.13 -24.40
C GLN A 558 32.11 -7.43 -25.17
N GLY A 559 32.49 -8.58 -24.61
CA GLY A 559 32.49 -9.88 -25.29
C GLY A 559 31.22 -10.70 -25.11
N THR A 560 30.43 -10.45 -24.07
CA THR A 560 29.22 -11.22 -23.75
C THR A 560 27.96 -10.37 -23.86
N LEU A 561 27.93 -9.17 -23.23
CA LEU A 561 26.77 -8.27 -23.34
C LEU A 561 26.73 -7.55 -24.69
N GLY A 562 27.85 -6.99 -25.14
CA GLY A 562 27.95 -6.22 -26.39
C GLY A 562 27.27 -6.87 -27.60
N PRO A 563 27.50 -8.18 -27.87
CA PRO A 563 26.85 -8.89 -28.98
C PRO A 563 25.32 -9.01 -28.89
N THR A 564 24.72 -8.84 -27.70
CA THR A 564 23.26 -8.89 -27.52
C THR A 564 22.60 -7.52 -27.67
N LEU A 565 23.39 -6.45 -27.77
CA LEU A 565 22.89 -5.07 -27.89
C LEU A 565 22.60 -4.67 -29.35
N PRO A 566 21.83 -3.58 -29.56
CA PRO A 566 21.68 -2.99 -30.89
C PRO A 566 23.03 -2.64 -31.53
N HIS A 567 23.15 -2.91 -32.83
CA HIS A 567 24.40 -2.73 -33.57
C HIS A 567 24.65 -1.25 -33.89
N VAL A 568 25.48 -0.60 -33.08
CA VAL A 568 26.05 0.74 -33.31
C VAL A 568 27.51 0.80 -32.87
N ASP A 569 28.27 1.73 -33.43
CA ASP A 569 29.72 1.82 -33.20
C ASP A 569 30.09 2.24 -31.76
N ASP A 570 29.17 2.91 -31.07
CA ASP A 570 29.35 3.38 -29.69
C ASP A 570 28.55 2.51 -28.70
N ILE A 571 29.28 1.82 -27.81
CA ILE A 571 28.69 0.98 -26.76
C ILE A 571 27.78 1.79 -25.82
N ASP A 572 28.11 3.07 -25.58
CA ASP A 572 27.32 3.92 -24.71
C ASP A 572 25.95 4.24 -25.31
N ALA A 573 25.90 4.44 -26.63
CA ALA A 573 24.67 4.58 -27.39
C ALA A 573 23.91 3.24 -27.51
N ALA A 574 24.61 2.12 -27.73
CA ALA A 574 24.02 0.78 -27.79
C ALA A 574 23.27 0.44 -26.50
N VAL A 575 23.92 0.67 -25.35
CA VAL A 575 23.33 0.47 -24.02
C VAL A 575 22.14 1.41 -23.80
N ALA A 576 22.26 2.71 -24.12
CA ALA A 576 21.17 3.65 -23.95
C ALA A 576 19.92 3.29 -24.79
N MET A 577 20.11 2.84 -26.04
CA MET A 577 19.01 2.36 -26.89
C MET A 577 18.38 1.07 -26.34
N ALA A 578 19.20 0.12 -25.90
CA ALA A 578 18.68 -1.12 -25.29
C ALA A 578 17.88 -0.82 -24.01
N LEU A 579 18.28 0.16 -23.21
CA LEU A 579 17.56 0.56 -21.99
C LEU A 579 16.29 1.37 -22.28
N ALA A 580 16.23 2.10 -23.39
CA ALA A 580 15.02 2.83 -23.80
C ALA A 580 13.94 1.91 -24.42
N GLY A 581 14.34 0.72 -24.90
CA GLY A 581 13.45 -0.28 -25.51
C GLY A 581 13.72 -0.48 -27.00
N SER A 582 13.32 -1.64 -27.53
CA SER A 582 13.45 -1.94 -28.96
C SER A 582 12.27 -1.37 -29.78
N ARG A 583 12.59 -0.72 -30.91
CA ARG A 583 11.58 -0.35 -31.93
C ARG A 583 11.16 -1.52 -32.83
N GLY A 584 11.78 -2.69 -32.69
CA GLY A 584 11.59 -3.82 -33.59
C GLY A 584 11.73 -5.16 -32.87
N GLY A 585 10.60 -5.82 -32.68
CA GLY A 585 10.51 -7.15 -32.10
C GLY A 585 9.08 -7.65 -32.05
N GLY A 586 8.46 -7.90 -33.21
CA GLY A 586 7.33 -8.83 -33.28
C GLY A 586 5.92 -8.30 -33.54
N THR A 587 5.72 -7.15 -34.21
CA THR A 587 4.63 -6.94 -35.20
C THR A 587 4.82 -5.56 -35.82
N LYS A 588 4.48 -5.42 -37.10
CA LYS A 588 4.23 -4.12 -37.74
C LYS A 588 2.98 -3.45 -37.12
N GLU A 589 2.98 -3.16 -35.82
CA GLU A 589 2.13 -2.09 -35.33
C GLU A 589 2.80 -0.80 -35.78
N THR A 590 2.33 -0.28 -36.92
CA THR A 590 2.45 1.14 -37.25
C THR A 590 2.32 1.93 -35.97
N ALA A 591 3.36 2.68 -35.58
CA ALA A 591 3.34 3.53 -34.39
C ALA A 591 1.96 4.18 -34.27
N ALA A 592 1.19 3.78 -33.25
CA ALA A 592 -0.25 4.01 -33.24
C ALA A 592 -0.51 5.50 -33.40
N ILE A 593 -1.19 5.86 -34.49
CA ILE A 593 -1.67 7.23 -34.69
C ILE A 593 -2.94 7.36 -33.87
N VAL A 594 -2.94 8.31 -32.94
CA VAL A 594 -4.02 8.57 -32.02
C VAL A 594 -4.52 9.98 -32.27
N SER A 595 -5.83 10.15 -32.39
CA SER A 595 -6.46 11.47 -32.48
C SER A 595 -6.92 11.91 -31.10
N TRP A 596 -6.46 13.09 -30.66
CA TRP A 596 -6.87 13.71 -29.40
C TRP A 596 -6.91 15.23 -29.57
N GLU A 597 -7.92 15.90 -29.03
CA GLU A 597 -8.16 17.35 -29.20
C GLU A 597 -8.05 17.85 -30.67
N SER A 598 -8.61 17.09 -31.62
CA SER A 598 -8.56 17.38 -33.07
C SER A 598 -7.15 17.41 -33.68
N ARG A 599 -6.14 16.86 -32.99
CA ARG A 599 -4.78 16.69 -33.50
C ARG A 599 -4.41 15.21 -33.56
N ASN A 600 -3.52 14.85 -34.48
CA ASN A 600 -2.99 13.50 -34.61
C ASN A 600 -1.62 13.41 -33.95
N TYR A 601 -1.45 12.40 -33.11
CA TYR A 601 -0.20 12.10 -32.42
C TYR A 601 0.26 10.70 -32.77
N ARG A 602 1.57 10.51 -32.85
CA ARG A 602 2.21 9.21 -32.93
C ARG A 602 2.66 8.83 -31.53
N LEU A 603 2.22 7.68 -31.04
CA LEU A 603 2.73 7.12 -29.78
C LEU A 603 4.18 6.64 -29.97
N ASP A 604 5.09 7.17 -29.17
CA ASP A 604 6.50 6.78 -29.14
C ASP A 604 6.99 6.68 -27.69
N LEU A 605 7.12 5.46 -27.17
CA LEU A 605 7.62 5.23 -25.82
C LEU A 605 9.15 5.29 -25.76
N VAL A 606 9.83 5.02 -26.88
CA VAL A 606 11.28 4.78 -26.92
C VAL A 606 12.06 6.08 -27.09
N ALA A 607 11.66 6.95 -28.02
CA ALA A 607 12.42 8.19 -28.26
C ALA A 607 12.47 9.14 -27.06
N PRO A 608 11.35 9.42 -26.35
CA PRO A 608 11.39 10.30 -25.20
C PRO A 608 12.22 9.71 -24.06
N GLU A 609 12.13 8.40 -23.85
CA GLU A 609 12.94 7.71 -22.84
C GLU A 609 14.43 7.74 -23.19
N LEU A 610 14.79 7.48 -24.45
CA LEU A 610 16.18 7.62 -24.90
C LEU A 610 16.71 9.04 -24.68
N HIS A 611 15.92 10.05 -25.04
CA HIS A 611 16.28 11.46 -24.84
C HIS A 611 16.45 11.81 -23.36
N ARG A 612 15.55 11.31 -22.49
CA ARG A 612 15.63 11.46 -21.04
C ARG A 612 16.90 10.82 -20.50
N LEU A 613 17.17 9.56 -20.82
CA LEU A 613 18.36 8.83 -20.39
C LEU A 613 19.65 9.54 -20.80
N THR A 614 19.74 9.99 -22.06
CA THR A 614 20.92 10.74 -22.54
C THR A 614 21.07 12.07 -21.82
N SER A 615 19.99 12.84 -21.64
CA SER A 615 20.02 14.15 -20.99
C SER A 615 20.39 14.06 -19.51
N VAL A 616 19.81 13.11 -18.78
CA VAL A 616 20.14 12.83 -17.38
C VAL A 616 21.61 12.43 -17.26
N ARG A 617 22.09 11.54 -18.13
CA ARG A 617 23.47 11.08 -18.13
C ARG A 617 24.47 12.21 -18.41
N GLU A 618 24.16 13.09 -19.36
CA GLU A 618 24.97 14.28 -19.66
C GLU A 618 25.05 15.23 -18.46
N LYS A 619 23.92 15.44 -17.77
CA LYS A 619 23.84 16.30 -16.56
C LYS A 619 24.62 15.71 -15.39
N LEU A 620 24.42 14.42 -15.09
CA LEU A 620 25.23 13.67 -14.12
C LEU A 620 26.72 13.78 -14.44
N GLY A 621 27.06 13.75 -15.73
CA GLY A 621 28.43 13.83 -16.20
C GLY A 621 29.24 12.61 -15.77
N GLY A 622 28.67 11.41 -15.76
CA GLY A 622 29.36 10.14 -15.47
C GLY A 622 30.38 9.73 -16.55
N VAL A 623 31.28 8.79 -16.24
CA VAL A 623 32.28 8.26 -17.21
C VAL A 623 31.57 7.46 -18.31
N SER A 624 32.10 7.51 -19.53
CA SER A 624 31.60 6.68 -20.63
C SER A 624 32.09 5.24 -20.47
N LEU A 625 31.25 4.24 -20.76
CA LEU A 625 31.66 2.84 -20.72
C LEU A 625 32.79 2.61 -21.72
N ARG A 626 32.71 3.28 -22.88
CA ARG A 626 33.74 3.20 -23.93
C ARG A 626 35.13 3.53 -23.41
N LEU A 627 35.27 4.49 -22.49
CA LEU A 627 36.57 4.88 -21.95
C LEU A 627 37.21 3.76 -21.13
N ALA A 628 36.41 3.05 -20.32
CA ALA A 628 36.87 1.92 -19.53
C ALA A 628 37.23 0.72 -20.44
N LEU A 629 36.40 0.42 -21.44
CA LEU A 629 36.65 -0.66 -22.41
C LEU A 629 37.87 -0.39 -23.29
N ASP A 630 38.07 0.85 -23.75
CA ASP A 630 39.28 1.23 -24.49
C ASP A 630 40.53 1.03 -23.64
N LEU A 631 40.50 1.42 -22.36
CA LEU A 631 41.63 1.24 -21.46
C LEU A 631 41.90 -0.25 -21.17
N GLU A 632 40.84 -1.05 -21.04
CA GLU A 632 40.95 -2.50 -20.83
C GLU A 632 41.64 -3.17 -22.02
N ARG A 633 41.20 -2.90 -23.26
CA ARG A 633 41.83 -3.43 -24.47
C ARG A 633 43.31 -3.03 -24.58
N ILE A 634 43.66 -1.80 -24.18
CA ILE A 634 45.06 -1.35 -24.17
C ILE A 634 45.86 -2.11 -23.09
N ALA A 635 45.32 -2.26 -21.88
CA ALA A 635 45.96 -2.96 -20.78
C ALA A 635 46.15 -4.46 -21.07
N GLU A 636 45.16 -5.10 -21.69
CA GLU A 636 45.23 -6.50 -22.13
C GLU A 636 46.32 -6.70 -23.18
N ARG A 637 46.34 -5.86 -24.23
CA ARG A 637 47.38 -5.90 -25.26
C ARG A 637 48.78 -5.69 -24.66
N LEU A 638 48.93 -4.76 -23.73
CA LEU A 638 50.20 -4.47 -23.05
C LEU A 638 50.64 -5.58 -22.08
N SER A 639 49.70 -6.44 -21.66
CA SER A 639 49.95 -7.57 -20.77
C SER A 639 50.08 -8.91 -21.50
N ALA A 640 50.00 -8.92 -22.84
CA ALA A 640 50.09 -10.14 -23.64
C ALA A 640 51.47 -10.82 -23.52
N GLN A 641 51.48 -12.16 -23.50
CA GLN A 641 52.71 -12.94 -23.34
C GLN A 641 53.72 -12.76 -24.48
N ASN A 642 53.24 -12.49 -25.70
CA ASN A 642 54.05 -12.35 -26.92
C ASN A 642 54.08 -10.89 -27.43
N ILE A 643 54.30 -9.93 -26.53
CA ILE A 643 54.30 -8.50 -26.87
C ILE A 643 55.61 -8.06 -27.56
N SER A 644 55.49 -7.24 -28.62
CA SER A 644 56.63 -6.63 -29.29
C SER A 644 56.93 -5.21 -28.79
N THR A 645 58.12 -4.68 -29.11
CA THR A 645 58.45 -3.27 -28.82
C THR A 645 57.55 -2.28 -29.57
N ASP A 646 57.02 -2.67 -30.74
CA ASP A 646 56.12 -1.81 -31.52
C ASP A 646 54.71 -1.79 -30.93
N ASP A 647 54.24 -2.93 -30.39
CA ASP A 647 52.98 -3.00 -29.63
C ASP A 647 53.03 -2.12 -28.38
N ILE A 648 54.17 -2.08 -27.67
CA ILE A 648 54.37 -1.21 -26.50
C ILE A 648 54.31 0.27 -26.92
N LYS A 649 55.00 0.66 -28.00
CA LYS A 649 54.96 2.04 -28.51
C LYS A 649 53.55 2.45 -28.92
N ALA A 650 52.82 1.58 -29.63
CA ALA A 650 51.42 1.81 -29.99
C ALA A 650 50.54 1.95 -28.74
N GLY A 651 50.70 1.07 -27.75
CA GLY A 651 50.01 1.15 -26.47
C GLY A 651 50.28 2.45 -25.71
N VAL A 652 51.53 2.90 -25.66
CA VAL A 652 51.89 4.20 -25.04
C VAL A 652 51.23 5.37 -25.78
N ALA A 653 51.17 5.33 -27.12
CA ALA A 653 50.48 6.36 -27.90
C ALA A 653 48.97 6.39 -27.60
N ASP A 654 48.33 5.22 -27.53
CA ASP A 654 46.92 5.09 -27.19
C ASP A 654 46.64 5.55 -25.75
N LEU A 655 47.50 5.21 -24.78
CA LEU A 655 47.40 5.70 -23.40
C LEU A 655 47.56 7.22 -23.31
N LYS A 656 48.46 7.84 -24.10
CA LYS A 656 48.61 9.30 -24.16
C LYS A 656 47.33 9.97 -24.68
N ASN A 657 46.71 9.42 -25.72
CA ASN A 657 45.42 9.89 -26.22
C ASN A 657 44.32 9.77 -25.15
N LEU A 658 44.23 8.60 -24.50
CA LEU A 658 43.27 8.35 -23.43
C LEU A 658 43.46 9.29 -22.22
N SER A 659 44.71 9.53 -21.80
CA SER A 659 45.05 10.49 -20.75
C SER A 659 44.63 11.92 -21.12
N GLY A 660 44.76 12.30 -22.40
CA GLY A 660 44.23 13.57 -22.92
C GLY A 660 42.71 13.70 -22.76
N ARG A 661 41.95 12.65 -23.08
CA ARG A 661 40.48 12.60 -22.88
C ARG A 661 40.12 12.72 -21.39
N LEU A 662 40.84 12.02 -20.50
CA LEU A 662 40.67 12.14 -19.04
C LEU A 662 40.94 13.57 -18.55
N ALA A 663 41.98 14.23 -19.07
CA ALA A 663 42.34 15.59 -18.68
C ALA A 663 41.31 16.65 -19.11
N GLN A 664 40.74 16.53 -20.32
CA GLN A 664 39.69 17.43 -20.80
C GLN A 664 38.43 17.37 -19.93
N ARG A 665 38.12 16.18 -19.42
CA ARG A 665 36.97 15.94 -18.54
C ARG A 665 37.14 16.57 -17.16
N ALA A 666 38.30 16.39 -16.52
CA ALA A 666 38.59 16.99 -15.21
C ALA A 666 38.41 18.52 -15.23
N LYS A 667 38.69 19.18 -16.36
CA LYS A 667 38.52 20.63 -16.54
C LYS A 667 37.06 21.10 -16.69
N LYS A 668 36.12 20.24 -17.10
CA LYS A 668 34.77 20.66 -17.53
C LYS A 668 33.71 20.64 -16.43
N LYS A 669 33.85 19.85 -15.34
CA LYS A 669 32.72 19.59 -14.41
C LYS A 669 33.09 19.14 -12.98
N GLU A 670 34.34 19.22 -12.51
CA GLU A 670 34.66 18.78 -11.13
C GLU A 670 34.47 19.91 -10.10
N PRO A 671 33.47 19.83 -9.19
CA PRO A 671 33.47 20.66 -7.98
C PRO A 671 34.67 20.30 -7.09
N SER A 672 35.16 21.29 -6.34
CA SER A 672 36.45 21.33 -5.65
C SER A 672 36.67 20.33 -4.48
N ALA A 673 35.82 19.33 -4.31
CA ALA A 673 36.07 18.13 -3.49
C ALA A 673 35.09 17.04 -3.91
N THR A 674 35.58 15.87 -4.35
CA THR A 674 34.70 14.71 -4.56
C THR A 674 34.23 14.23 -3.20
N ILE A 675 32.95 14.41 -2.89
CA ILE A 675 32.34 13.88 -1.67
C ILE A 675 32.24 12.37 -1.85
N LEU A 676 33.03 11.63 -1.07
CA LEU A 676 33.02 10.18 -1.03
C LEU A 676 31.98 9.68 -0.02
N PRO A 677 31.40 8.49 -0.22
CA PRO A 677 30.51 7.89 0.76
C PRO A 677 31.28 7.54 2.05
N PRO A 678 30.59 7.49 3.20
CA PRO A 678 31.20 7.11 4.47
C PRO A 678 31.97 5.78 4.39
N GLY A 679 33.16 5.75 4.99
CA GLY A 679 34.03 4.56 5.01
C GLY A 679 34.87 4.31 3.75
N VAL A 680 34.66 5.06 2.65
CA VAL A 680 35.46 4.95 1.42
C VAL A 680 36.54 6.03 1.39
N GLU A 681 37.78 5.64 1.13
CA GLU A 681 38.94 6.53 1.11
C GLU A 681 39.29 6.98 -0.32
N ALA A 682 39.96 8.13 -0.42
CA ALA A 682 40.42 8.64 -1.70
C ALA A 682 41.51 7.72 -2.30
N GLN A 683 41.21 7.13 -3.46
CA GLN A 683 42.17 6.35 -4.25
C GLN A 683 42.91 7.24 -5.25
N LYS A 684 44.07 6.76 -5.77
CA LYS A 684 44.77 7.42 -6.88
C LYS A 684 43.83 7.58 -8.07
N SER A 685 43.82 8.76 -8.69
CA SER A 685 42.95 8.99 -9.83
C SER A 685 43.34 8.10 -11.02
N PRO A 686 42.37 7.63 -11.85
CA PRO A 686 42.69 6.86 -13.06
C PRO A 686 43.72 7.57 -13.96
N ARG A 687 43.69 8.91 -13.99
CA ARG A 687 44.66 9.71 -14.74
C ARG A 687 46.08 9.60 -14.19
N GLU A 688 46.27 9.64 -12.88
CA GLU A 688 47.59 9.43 -12.26
C GLU A 688 48.13 8.05 -12.56
N ILE A 689 47.28 7.01 -12.47
CA ILE A 689 47.66 5.63 -12.77
C ILE A 689 48.09 5.51 -14.23
N VAL A 690 47.29 6.03 -15.17
CA VAL A 690 47.60 6.02 -16.60
C VAL A 690 48.87 6.81 -16.91
N THR A 691 49.06 7.98 -16.27
CA THR A 691 50.27 8.82 -16.49
C THR A 691 51.52 8.10 -16.03
N ARG A 692 51.48 7.46 -14.85
CA ARG A 692 52.60 6.67 -14.35
C ARG A 692 52.89 5.46 -15.22
N ALA A 693 51.86 4.77 -15.71
CA ALA A 693 52.06 3.66 -16.64
C ALA A 693 52.69 4.11 -17.96
N ILE A 694 52.30 5.28 -18.50
CA ILE A 694 52.93 5.89 -19.68
C ILE A 694 54.43 6.12 -19.41
N GLU A 695 54.79 6.65 -18.25
CA GLU A 695 56.19 6.92 -17.88
C GLU A 695 57.03 5.65 -17.80
N GLU A 696 56.54 4.59 -17.14
CA GLU A 696 57.28 3.32 -17.01
C GLU A 696 57.38 2.57 -18.34
N LEU A 697 56.26 2.43 -19.08
CA LEU A 697 56.24 1.73 -20.37
C LEU A 697 57.10 2.44 -21.43
N SER A 698 57.19 3.77 -21.38
CA SER A 698 58.05 4.55 -22.30
C SER A 698 59.54 4.24 -22.14
N LYS A 699 59.96 3.66 -21.00
CA LYS A 699 61.36 3.26 -20.75
C LYS A 699 61.72 1.93 -21.43
N ILE A 700 60.74 1.17 -21.92
CA ILE A 700 60.95 -0.14 -22.54
C ILE A 700 61.24 0.02 -24.04
N GLY A 701 62.53 0.12 -24.39
CA GLY A 701 62.97 0.29 -25.79
C GLY A 701 63.69 -0.91 -26.41
N LYS A 702 63.99 -1.96 -25.63
CA LYS A 702 64.81 -3.11 -26.07
C LYS A 702 64.01 -4.42 -26.04
N PRO A 703 64.19 -5.33 -27.03
CA PRO A 703 63.47 -6.61 -27.08
C PRO A 703 63.62 -7.48 -25.81
N LYS A 704 64.75 -7.39 -25.11
CA LYS A 704 64.97 -8.14 -23.86
C LYS A 704 64.14 -7.66 -22.67
N ASP A 705 63.65 -6.42 -22.71
CA ASP A 705 62.94 -5.76 -21.60
C ASP A 705 61.41 -5.84 -21.77
N VAL A 706 60.90 -6.37 -22.89
CA VAL A 706 59.46 -6.42 -23.19
C VAL A 706 58.64 -7.21 -22.16
N LYS A 707 59.26 -8.18 -21.47
CA LYS A 707 58.61 -8.93 -20.38
C LYS A 707 58.19 -8.05 -19.19
N LYS A 708 58.79 -6.87 -19.02
CA LYS A 708 58.41 -5.90 -17.97
C LYS A 708 57.10 -5.19 -18.28
N ALA A 709 56.67 -5.14 -19.54
CA ALA A 709 55.47 -4.42 -19.96
C ALA A 709 54.21 -4.90 -19.22
N SER A 710 54.06 -6.21 -19.00
CA SER A 710 52.95 -6.78 -18.24
C SER A 710 52.93 -6.31 -16.78
N HIS A 711 54.08 -6.19 -16.14
CA HIS A 711 54.18 -5.65 -14.78
C HIS A 711 53.81 -4.17 -14.74
N ASP A 712 54.36 -3.37 -15.66
CA ASP A 712 54.14 -1.92 -15.71
C ASP A 712 52.71 -1.56 -16.15
N ALA A 713 52.04 -2.44 -16.92
CA ALA A 713 50.65 -2.31 -17.32
C ALA A 713 49.66 -2.80 -16.25
N SER A 714 50.07 -3.65 -15.30
CA SER A 714 49.18 -4.24 -14.29
C SER A 714 48.33 -3.21 -13.51
N PRO A 715 48.87 -2.04 -13.07
CA PRO A 715 48.07 -1.01 -12.40
C PRO A 715 46.92 -0.44 -13.26
N LEU A 716 47.00 -0.53 -14.60
CA LEU A 716 45.95 -0.03 -15.49
C LEU A 716 44.62 -0.74 -15.26
N PHE A 717 44.63 -2.02 -14.86
CA PHE A 717 43.40 -2.75 -14.57
C PHE A 717 42.63 -2.18 -13.36
N ALA A 718 43.32 -1.60 -12.38
CA ALA A 718 42.66 -0.88 -11.29
C ALA A 718 41.98 0.41 -11.80
N ALA A 719 42.60 1.11 -12.76
CA ALA A 719 41.99 2.27 -13.40
C ALA A 719 40.79 1.87 -14.28
N VAL A 720 40.83 0.72 -14.96
CA VAL A 720 39.69 0.14 -15.70
C VAL A 720 38.51 -0.07 -14.76
N ASP A 721 38.72 -0.79 -13.66
CA ASP A 721 37.66 -1.13 -12.70
C ASP A 721 37.00 0.15 -12.12
N THR A 722 37.80 1.16 -11.76
CA THR A 722 37.29 2.45 -11.25
C THR A 722 36.48 3.21 -12.30
N LEU A 723 36.96 3.29 -13.56
CA LEU A 723 36.26 3.97 -14.64
C LEU A 723 34.95 3.25 -15.01
N LEU A 724 34.98 1.91 -15.04
CA LEU A 724 33.80 1.11 -15.33
C LEU A 724 32.74 1.26 -14.23
N THR A 725 33.16 1.27 -12.96
CA THR A 725 32.28 1.50 -11.81
C THR A 725 31.54 2.83 -11.93
N ASP A 726 32.25 3.94 -12.20
CA ASP A 726 31.64 5.28 -12.34
C ASP A 726 30.65 5.34 -13.51
N GLY A 727 30.97 4.67 -14.62
CA GLY A 727 30.09 4.59 -15.79
C GLY A 727 28.82 3.77 -15.54
N LEU A 728 28.96 2.58 -14.95
CA LEU A 728 27.84 1.68 -14.65
C LEU A 728 26.90 2.27 -13.58
N MET A 729 27.44 2.82 -12.49
CA MET A 729 26.63 3.46 -11.46
C MET A 729 25.91 4.70 -12.00
N SER A 730 26.56 5.51 -12.84
CA SER A 730 25.91 6.65 -13.48
C SER A 730 24.75 6.22 -14.37
N LEU A 731 24.86 5.10 -15.08
CA LEU A 731 23.76 4.57 -15.91
C LEU A 731 22.63 4.01 -15.05
N ALA A 732 22.95 3.28 -13.96
CA ALA A 732 21.96 2.77 -13.02
C ALA A 732 21.11 3.90 -12.40
N TYR A 733 21.74 5.01 -12.01
CA TYR A 733 21.02 6.20 -11.55
C TYR A 733 20.22 6.87 -12.67
N ALA A 734 20.76 6.97 -13.89
CA ALA A 734 20.04 7.59 -15.00
C ALA A 734 18.72 6.87 -15.33
N LEU A 735 18.68 5.54 -15.16
CA LEU A 735 17.45 4.75 -15.30
C LEU A 735 16.34 5.20 -14.35
N SER A 736 16.70 5.55 -13.11
CA SER A 736 15.73 5.77 -12.03
C SER A 736 15.43 7.26 -11.76
N LEU A 737 16.31 8.18 -12.17
CA LEU A 737 16.09 9.61 -12.02
C LEU A 737 15.14 10.12 -13.11
N GLY A 738 13.92 10.50 -12.75
CA GLY A 738 12.88 10.94 -13.69
C GLY A 738 13.24 12.19 -14.49
N ASP A 739 12.90 13.36 -13.96
CA ASP A 739 13.03 14.63 -14.67
C ASP A 739 14.50 15.08 -14.81
N PRO A 740 15.03 15.28 -16.05
CA PRO A 740 16.36 15.82 -16.24
C PRO A 740 16.53 17.23 -15.66
N ASP A 741 15.48 18.03 -15.52
CA ASP A 741 15.51 19.36 -14.90
C ASP A 741 15.23 19.34 -13.39
N GLY A 742 15.07 18.14 -12.80
CA GLY A 742 14.85 17.94 -11.38
C GLY A 742 16.03 18.37 -10.49
N THR A 743 15.72 18.78 -9.27
CA THR A 743 16.70 19.29 -8.29
C THR A 743 17.76 18.27 -7.87
N ALA A 744 17.48 16.97 -7.99
CA ALA A 744 18.41 15.89 -7.69
C ALA A 744 19.70 15.94 -8.54
N LEU A 745 19.63 16.52 -9.74
CA LEU A 745 20.75 16.62 -10.69
C LEU A 745 21.62 17.87 -10.49
N LEU A 746 21.21 18.81 -9.64
CA LEU A 746 21.97 20.04 -9.36
C LEU A 746 23.32 19.77 -8.68
N ALA A 747 23.44 18.66 -7.97
CA ALA A 747 24.62 18.31 -7.18
C ALA A 747 25.61 17.37 -7.91
N GLY A 748 25.56 17.30 -9.25
CA GLY A 748 26.48 16.49 -10.07
C GLY A 748 26.20 14.99 -10.01
N ASN A 749 27.22 14.16 -10.28
CA ASN A 749 27.06 12.70 -10.31
C ASN A 749 26.74 12.11 -8.93
N VAL A 750 25.46 11.88 -8.65
CA VAL A 750 24.96 11.27 -7.41
C VAL A 750 25.47 9.84 -7.19
N GLY A 751 25.79 9.10 -8.27
CA GLY A 751 26.29 7.73 -8.17
C GLY A 751 27.60 7.61 -7.40
N ARG A 752 28.46 8.63 -7.44
CA ARG A 752 29.71 8.66 -6.67
C ARG A 752 29.51 8.79 -5.16
N ARG A 753 28.33 9.23 -4.73
CA ARG A 753 27.94 9.38 -3.32
C ARG A 753 27.10 8.22 -2.82
N HIS A 754 26.86 7.21 -3.65
CA HIS A 754 26.08 6.04 -3.23
C HIS A 754 26.75 5.35 -2.05
N ASP A 755 25.98 5.10 -1.00
CA ASP A 755 26.47 4.51 0.23
C ASP A 755 26.07 3.03 0.31
N PHE A 756 27.02 2.13 0.06
CA PHE A 756 26.81 0.69 0.27
C PHE A 756 26.81 0.30 1.77
N GLY A 757 26.97 1.26 2.68
CA GLY A 757 26.83 1.09 4.12
C GLY A 757 28.08 0.52 4.81
N PHE A 758 29.28 0.78 4.27
CA PHE A 758 30.54 0.28 4.86
C PHE A 758 30.82 0.82 6.27
N ASP A 759 30.35 2.05 6.56
CA ASP A 759 30.50 2.70 7.86
C ASP A 759 29.25 2.56 8.76
N LYS A 760 28.27 1.71 8.38
CA LYS A 760 27.10 1.47 9.22
C LYS A 760 27.55 0.95 10.60
N GLN A 761 27.08 1.63 11.64
CA GLN A 761 27.28 1.23 13.02
C GLN A 761 26.43 -0.02 13.33
N GLY A 762 27.05 -1.08 13.84
CA GLY A 762 26.39 -2.37 14.07
C GLY A 762 27.37 -3.54 14.04
N GLY A 763 26.87 -4.75 14.31
CA GLY A 763 27.65 -5.98 14.20
C GLY A 763 28.00 -6.34 12.75
N GLY A 764 28.82 -7.39 12.55
CA GLY A 764 29.25 -7.82 11.21
C GLY A 764 28.11 -8.09 10.24
N GLU A 765 27.01 -8.66 10.72
CA GLU A 765 25.82 -8.96 9.89
C GLU A 765 25.20 -7.71 9.26
N THR A 766 25.05 -6.62 10.02
CA THR A 766 24.50 -5.35 9.51
C THR A 766 25.32 -4.83 8.33
N LYS A 767 26.65 -4.94 8.39
CA LYS A 767 27.55 -4.51 7.31
C LYS A 767 27.45 -5.43 6.09
N LEU A 768 27.34 -6.74 6.29
CA LEU A 768 27.22 -7.72 5.20
C LEU A 768 25.92 -7.56 4.40
N ARG A 769 24.83 -7.14 5.07
CA ARG A 769 23.51 -6.89 4.45
C ARG A 769 23.40 -5.54 3.76
N ALA A 770 24.10 -4.51 4.28
CA ALA A 770 23.87 -3.12 3.91
C ALA A 770 23.82 -2.86 2.40
N ALA A 771 24.77 -3.41 1.64
CA ALA A 771 24.88 -3.22 0.19
C ALA A 771 23.76 -3.91 -0.62
N TRP A 772 22.89 -4.69 0.01
CA TRP A 772 21.86 -5.51 -0.63
C TRP A 772 20.45 -5.28 -0.05
N GLU A 773 20.34 -4.43 0.97
CA GLU A 773 19.07 -3.95 1.51
C GLU A 773 18.32 -3.09 0.49
N SER A 774 17.01 -2.96 0.65
CA SER A 774 16.20 -2.04 -0.14
C SER A 774 16.77 -0.62 -0.06
N PRO A 775 17.10 0.03 -1.19
CA PRO A 775 17.71 1.34 -1.15
C PRO A 775 16.79 2.39 -0.53
N GLN A 776 17.38 3.36 0.15
CA GLN A 776 16.66 4.45 0.80
C GLN A 776 17.35 5.79 0.54
N GLN A 777 16.56 6.83 0.34
CA GLN A 777 17.07 8.19 0.28
C GLN A 777 17.51 8.65 1.66
N ILE A 778 18.71 9.22 1.75
CA ILE A 778 19.24 9.81 2.98
C ILE A 778 19.18 11.32 2.84
N VAL A 779 18.33 11.94 3.66
CA VAL A 779 18.16 13.39 3.77
C VAL A 779 18.47 13.77 5.21
N SER A 780 19.69 14.25 5.46
CA SER A 780 20.15 14.64 6.79
C SER A 780 20.79 16.03 6.76
N PRO A 781 20.56 16.89 7.78
CA PRO A 781 21.20 18.20 7.85
C PRO A 781 22.73 18.09 7.77
N GLY A 782 23.36 18.89 6.89
CA GLY A 782 24.81 18.92 6.73
C GLY A 782 25.42 17.74 5.96
N VAL A 783 24.63 16.70 5.63
CA VAL A 783 25.06 15.59 4.78
C VAL A 783 24.43 15.77 3.39
N PRO A 784 25.22 15.78 2.31
CA PRO A 784 24.67 15.85 0.96
C PRO A 784 23.69 14.70 0.72
N TRP A 785 22.57 15.00 0.06
CA TRP A 785 21.60 13.98 -0.35
C TRP A 785 22.30 12.85 -1.12
N HIS A 786 22.01 11.62 -0.73
CA HIS A 786 22.51 10.41 -1.36
C HIS A 786 21.53 9.26 -1.12
N VAL A 787 21.81 8.10 -1.71
CA VAL A 787 21.06 6.86 -1.48
C VAL A 787 21.99 5.89 -0.76
N SER A 788 21.47 5.22 0.26
CA SER A 788 22.14 4.13 0.98
C SER A 788 21.42 2.81 0.71
N GLY A 789 22.15 1.70 0.63
CA GLY A 789 21.60 0.36 0.38
C GLY A 789 22.14 -0.28 -0.90
N SER A 790 21.28 -1.04 -1.59
CA SER A 790 21.61 -1.61 -2.89
C SER A 790 21.49 -0.61 -4.04
N LEU A 791 22.34 -0.75 -5.06
CA LEU A 791 22.13 -0.10 -6.37
C LEU A 791 20.96 -0.75 -7.13
N LEU A 792 20.54 -1.94 -6.73
CA LEU A 792 19.37 -2.63 -7.28
C LEU A 792 18.08 -2.12 -6.62
N GLY A 793 17.05 -1.85 -7.42
CA GLY A 793 15.79 -1.27 -6.95
C GLY A 793 15.85 0.23 -6.66
N LEU A 794 16.80 0.96 -7.26
CA LEU A 794 16.84 2.43 -7.17
C LEU A 794 15.54 3.10 -7.61
N ASP A 795 14.79 2.48 -8.53
CA ASP A 795 13.49 2.97 -8.96
C ASP A 795 12.48 3.02 -7.81
N LEU A 796 12.52 2.07 -6.86
CA LEU A 796 11.69 2.09 -5.65
C LEU A 796 12.10 3.22 -4.70
N ALA A 797 13.40 3.36 -4.43
CA ALA A 797 13.91 4.40 -3.53
C ALA A 797 13.63 5.82 -4.07
N LEU A 798 13.68 5.98 -5.40
CA LEU A 798 13.49 7.24 -6.09
C LEU A 798 12.07 7.40 -6.65
N ALA A 799 11.15 6.50 -6.33
CA ALA A 799 9.77 6.53 -6.83
C ALA A 799 9.05 7.89 -6.62
N PRO A 800 9.22 8.60 -5.48
CA PRO A 800 8.64 9.93 -5.33
C PRO A 800 9.14 10.97 -6.34
N LEU A 801 10.34 10.80 -6.90
CA LEU A 801 10.91 11.68 -7.94
C LEU A 801 10.36 11.38 -9.34
N ALA A 802 9.65 10.26 -9.52
CA ALA A 802 8.97 9.94 -10.77
C ALA A 802 7.58 10.60 -10.88
N LEU A 803 7.03 11.07 -9.75
CA LEU A 803 5.76 11.78 -9.69
C LEU A 803 5.87 13.19 -10.30
N ARG A 804 4.77 13.68 -10.88
CA ARG A 804 4.74 14.97 -11.59
C ARG A 804 3.66 15.86 -11.01
N ARG A 805 4.02 17.08 -10.63
CA ARG A 805 3.03 18.09 -10.21
C ARG A 805 2.67 18.97 -11.40
N ILE A 806 1.38 19.04 -11.73
CA ILE A 806 0.87 19.84 -12.87
C ILE A 806 0.42 21.23 -12.42
N ALA A 807 -0.06 21.40 -11.18
CA ALA A 807 -0.46 22.69 -10.63
C ALA A 807 0.52 23.18 -9.54
N THR A 808 1.20 24.31 -9.78
CA THR A 808 2.15 24.91 -8.83
C THR A 808 1.60 26.11 -8.06
N ASP A 809 0.39 26.57 -8.40
CA ASP A 809 -0.07 27.91 -8.02
C ASP A 809 -0.78 27.96 -6.65
N ARG A 810 -0.90 26.81 -5.97
CA ARG A 810 -1.61 26.69 -4.69
C ARG A 810 -0.68 26.22 -3.57
N ILE A 811 -0.80 26.85 -2.40
CA ILE A 811 -0.21 26.34 -1.15
C ILE A 811 -1.02 25.11 -0.73
N LEU A 812 -0.38 23.95 -0.75
CA LEU A 812 -0.99 22.67 -0.37
C LEU A 812 -0.83 22.43 1.13
N ASP A 813 -1.87 21.86 1.74
CA ASP A 813 -1.76 21.32 3.09
C ASP A 813 -0.83 20.09 3.07
N PRO A 814 -0.17 19.76 4.20
CA PRO A 814 0.59 18.52 4.30
C PRO A 814 -0.28 17.28 4.01
N PRO A 815 0.21 16.29 3.24
CA PRO A 815 -0.54 15.06 2.96
C PRO A 815 -0.97 14.32 4.24
N VAL A 816 -2.24 13.90 4.29
CA VAL A 816 -2.82 13.15 5.42
C VAL A 816 -2.34 11.69 5.44
N LEU A 817 -2.04 11.13 4.26
CA LEU A 817 -1.54 9.76 4.14
C LEU A 817 -0.24 9.55 4.92
N THR A 818 -0.08 8.37 5.51
CA THR A 818 1.19 7.94 6.12
C THR A 818 2.30 7.84 5.08
N ILE A 819 3.57 7.93 5.51
CA ILE A 819 4.73 7.76 4.61
C ILE A 819 4.64 6.44 3.83
N ASN A 820 4.27 5.34 4.49
CA ASN A 820 4.24 4.01 3.85
C ASN A 820 3.12 3.88 2.81
N GLN A 821 1.98 4.54 3.02
CA GLN A 821 0.93 4.64 1.99
C GLN A 821 1.42 5.46 0.79
N ARG A 822 2.04 6.62 1.01
CA ARG A 822 2.61 7.44 -0.07
C ARG A 822 3.68 6.69 -0.86
N THR A 823 4.55 5.94 -0.17
CA THR A 823 5.53 5.06 -0.80
C THR A 823 4.85 4.01 -1.67
N THR A 824 3.83 3.31 -1.17
CA THR A 824 3.11 2.27 -1.94
C THR A 824 2.49 2.85 -3.23
N PHE A 825 1.87 4.02 -3.15
CA PHE A 825 1.31 4.70 -4.34
C PHE A 825 2.40 5.17 -5.30
N SER A 826 3.51 5.71 -4.79
CA SER A 826 4.64 6.14 -5.63
C SER A 826 5.31 4.95 -6.34
N GLU A 827 5.56 3.87 -5.60
CA GLU A 827 6.11 2.61 -6.13
C GLU A 827 5.23 2.04 -7.23
N THR A 828 3.90 2.14 -7.10
CA THR A 828 2.96 1.68 -8.12
C THR A 828 3.28 2.31 -9.48
N VAL A 829 3.50 3.64 -9.54
CA VAL A 829 3.84 4.34 -10.79
C VAL A 829 5.11 3.79 -11.42
N VAL A 830 6.17 3.58 -10.64
CA VAL A 830 7.44 3.06 -11.15
C VAL A 830 7.46 1.56 -11.35
N LEU A 831 6.44 0.81 -10.92
CA LEU A 831 6.34 -0.63 -11.16
C LEU A 831 5.48 -0.97 -12.38
N LEU A 832 4.48 -0.15 -12.70
CA LEU A 832 3.72 -0.30 -13.94
C LEU A 832 4.66 -0.18 -15.16
N ASN A 833 4.45 -1.06 -16.14
CA ASN A 833 5.28 -1.14 -17.33
C ASN A 833 4.46 -0.82 -18.58
N PRO A 834 4.71 0.29 -19.29
CA PRO A 834 3.90 0.67 -20.46
C PRO A 834 3.98 -0.35 -21.59
N PHE A 835 4.99 -1.24 -21.61
CA PHE A 835 5.11 -2.32 -22.59
C PHE A 835 4.29 -3.58 -22.23
N GLU A 836 3.78 -3.68 -21.01
CA GLU A 836 2.90 -4.77 -20.54
C GLU A 836 1.42 -4.38 -20.57
N LEU A 837 1.10 -3.09 -20.63
CA LEU A 837 -0.28 -2.59 -20.65
C LEU A 837 -0.89 -2.71 -22.05
N ARG A 838 -1.80 -3.68 -22.22
CA ARG A 838 -2.47 -3.94 -23.50
C ARG A 838 -3.81 -3.22 -23.60
N ASP A 839 -4.14 -2.73 -24.79
CA ASP A 839 -5.44 -2.15 -25.11
C ASP A 839 -6.60 -3.12 -24.86
N ALA A 840 -6.39 -4.41 -25.14
CA ALA A 840 -7.38 -5.46 -24.86
C ALA A 840 -7.69 -5.59 -23.36
N ASP A 841 -6.69 -5.44 -22.49
CA ASP A 841 -6.89 -5.49 -21.04
C ASP A 841 -7.62 -4.25 -20.54
N ARG A 842 -7.22 -3.06 -21.02
CA ARG A 842 -7.93 -1.79 -20.75
C ARG A 842 -9.41 -1.90 -21.13
N ASP A 843 -9.69 -2.43 -22.31
CA ASP A 843 -11.05 -2.60 -22.81
C ASP A 843 -11.84 -3.61 -21.98
N ALA A 844 -11.24 -4.75 -21.65
CA ALA A 844 -11.84 -5.77 -20.78
C ALA A 844 -12.15 -5.22 -19.38
N ILE A 845 -11.24 -4.41 -18.82
CA ILE A 845 -11.43 -3.71 -17.55
C ILE A 845 -12.62 -2.77 -17.63
N ALA A 846 -12.66 -1.89 -18.64
CA ALA A 846 -13.72 -0.90 -18.79
C ALA A 846 -15.09 -1.56 -19.00
N ASP A 847 -15.16 -2.58 -19.87
CA ASP A 847 -16.39 -3.30 -20.15
C ASP A 847 -16.89 -4.08 -18.91
N ALA A 848 -15.98 -4.66 -18.12
CA ALA A 848 -16.33 -5.34 -16.88
C ALA A 848 -16.81 -4.35 -15.81
N ILE A 849 -16.11 -3.24 -15.58
CA ILE A 849 -16.56 -2.20 -14.65
C ILE A 849 -17.94 -1.66 -15.06
N ALA A 850 -18.20 -1.45 -16.34
CA ALA A 850 -19.50 -1.01 -16.83
C ALA A 850 -20.61 -2.04 -16.53
N ARG A 851 -20.34 -3.34 -16.73
CA ARG A 851 -21.27 -4.42 -16.36
C ARG A 851 -21.52 -4.49 -14.86
N GLY A 852 -20.47 -4.42 -14.04
CA GLY A 852 -20.59 -4.40 -12.58
C GLY A 852 -21.39 -3.20 -12.09
N ARG A 853 -21.16 -2.02 -12.66
CA ARG A 853 -21.93 -0.81 -12.37
C ARG A 853 -23.42 -0.97 -12.69
N ALA A 854 -23.73 -1.54 -13.85
CA ALA A 854 -25.12 -1.82 -14.23
C ALA A 854 -25.83 -2.78 -13.25
N ARG A 855 -25.12 -3.76 -12.68
CA ARG A 855 -25.65 -4.65 -11.63
C ARG A 855 -25.94 -3.88 -10.34
N VAL A 856 -25.03 -2.99 -9.91
CA VAL A 856 -25.23 -2.18 -8.70
C VAL A 856 -26.38 -1.17 -8.88
N GLU A 857 -26.48 -0.52 -10.04
CA GLU A 857 -27.59 0.39 -10.36
C GLU A 857 -28.95 -0.32 -10.39
N ALA A 858 -28.97 -1.61 -10.75
CA ALA A 858 -30.18 -2.43 -10.72
C ALA A 858 -30.72 -2.67 -9.30
N LEU A 859 -29.92 -2.56 -8.24
CA LEU A 859 -30.39 -2.66 -6.86
C LEU A 859 -31.48 -1.62 -6.57
N ALA A 860 -31.21 -0.35 -6.87
CA ALA A 860 -32.15 0.75 -6.66
C ALA A 860 -33.32 0.74 -7.65
N ALA A 861 -33.07 0.29 -8.88
CA ALA A 861 -34.05 0.34 -9.96
C ALA A 861 -35.01 -0.87 -10.02
N ARG A 862 -34.59 -2.05 -9.56
CA ARG A 862 -35.29 -3.33 -9.77
C ARG A 862 -35.51 -4.16 -8.51
N GLY A 863 -35.04 -3.70 -7.35
CA GLY A 863 -35.17 -4.44 -6.09
C GLY A 863 -34.36 -5.74 -6.05
N GLU A 864 -33.26 -5.82 -6.83
CA GLU A 864 -32.31 -6.92 -6.72
C GLU A 864 -31.70 -6.97 -5.30
N ARG A 865 -31.35 -8.17 -4.83
CA ARG A 865 -30.89 -8.38 -3.45
C ARG A 865 -29.41 -8.01 -3.31
N LEU A 866 -29.12 -6.96 -2.54
CA LEU A 866 -27.75 -6.53 -2.20
C LEU A 866 -26.90 -7.69 -1.63
N ALA A 867 -27.51 -8.61 -0.87
CA ALA A 867 -26.84 -9.75 -0.26
C ALA A 867 -26.06 -10.61 -1.29
N GLU A 868 -26.63 -10.87 -2.46
CA GLU A 868 -26.00 -11.70 -3.49
C GLU A 868 -24.73 -11.03 -4.05
N LEU A 869 -24.81 -9.72 -4.36
CA LEU A 869 -23.64 -8.96 -4.82
C LEU A 869 -22.59 -8.82 -3.73
N ALA A 870 -23.01 -8.65 -2.48
CA ALA A 870 -22.15 -8.54 -1.32
C ALA A 870 -21.35 -9.83 -1.07
N ASP A 871 -21.98 -11.00 -1.25
CA ASP A 871 -21.32 -12.30 -1.15
C ASP A 871 -20.25 -12.50 -2.22
N GLU A 872 -20.58 -12.17 -3.48
CA GLU A 872 -19.65 -12.32 -4.61
C GLU A 872 -18.34 -11.55 -4.41
N ILE A 873 -18.39 -10.35 -3.81
CA ILE A 873 -17.20 -9.52 -3.55
C ILE A 873 -16.66 -9.64 -2.12
N ARG A 874 -17.21 -10.56 -1.31
CA ARG A 874 -16.86 -10.71 0.11
C ARG A 874 -16.92 -9.38 0.86
N MET A 875 -17.99 -8.62 0.63
CA MET A 875 -18.25 -7.36 1.33
C MET A 875 -18.41 -7.64 2.83
N ASP A 876 -17.71 -6.89 3.67
CA ASP A 876 -17.86 -6.96 5.12
C ASP A 876 -19.25 -6.52 5.58
N GLU A 877 -19.77 -7.16 6.63
CA GLU A 877 -21.14 -6.96 7.13
C GLU A 877 -21.45 -5.50 7.52
N TRP A 878 -20.47 -4.79 8.08
CA TRP A 878 -20.61 -3.37 8.35
C TRP A 878 -20.97 -2.59 7.07
N ARG A 879 -20.19 -2.77 6.00
CA ARG A 879 -20.44 -2.12 4.71
C ARG A 879 -21.74 -2.61 4.08
N ARG A 880 -22.14 -3.88 4.26
CA ARG A 880 -23.44 -4.40 3.81
C ARG A 880 -24.60 -3.64 4.43
N ARG A 881 -24.61 -3.49 5.76
CA ARG A 881 -25.65 -2.75 6.49
C ARG A 881 -25.68 -1.28 6.08
N ALA A 882 -24.52 -0.65 5.96
CA ALA A 882 -24.42 0.74 5.55
C ALA A 882 -24.95 0.96 4.11
N ALA A 883 -24.62 0.05 3.19
CA ALA A 883 -25.14 0.08 1.82
C ALA A 883 -26.66 -0.20 1.77
N GLN A 884 -27.17 -1.15 2.56
CA GLN A 884 -28.61 -1.45 2.67
C GLN A 884 -29.38 -0.24 3.20
N TRP A 885 -28.90 0.36 4.30
CA TRP A 885 -29.50 1.56 4.86
C TRP A 885 -29.50 2.72 3.85
N THR A 886 -28.39 2.87 3.12
CA THR A 886 -28.28 3.89 2.05
C THR A 886 -29.27 3.61 0.93
N LEU A 887 -29.48 2.34 0.54
CA LEU A 887 -30.46 1.97 -0.47
C LEU A 887 -31.88 2.41 -0.07
N GLU A 888 -32.22 2.34 1.21
CA GLU A 888 -33.53 2.72 1.75
C GLU A 888 -33.71 4.23 1.96
N ASN A 889 -32.62 4.96 2.25
CA ASN A 889 -32.68 6.36 2.69
C ASN A 889 -32.09 7.36 1.68
N ASP A 890 -31.22 6.91 0.78
CA ASP A 890 -30.50 7.70 -0.22
C ASP A 890 -29.98 6.81 -1.38
N ALA A 891 -30.91 6.10 -2.03
CA ALA A 891 -30.62 5.07 -3.04
C ALA A 891 -29.57 5.45 -4.10
N PRO A 892 -29.56 6.68 -4.67
CA PRO A 892 -28.56 7.08 -5.66
C PRO A 892 -27.11 7.01 -5.16
N ARG A 893 -26.87 7.04 -3.84
CA ARG A 893 -25.52 6.98 -3.25
C ARG A 893 -25.03 5.56 -2.98
N VAL A 894 -25.83 4.51 -3.18
CA VAL A 894 -25.45 3.11 -2.90
C VAL A 894 -24.18 2.69 -3.65
N ALA A 895 -23.99 3.18 -4.89
CA ALA A 895 -22.80 2.90 -5.69
C ALA A 895 -21.49 3.36 -5.03
N SER A 896 -21.54 4.33 -4.11
CA SER A 896 -20.36 4.83 -3.39
C SER A 896 -19.78 3.85 -2.36
N PHE A 897 -20.44 2.71 -2.13
CA PHE A 897 -19.93 1.63 -1.26
C PHE A 897 -19.11 0.58 -2.02
N PHE A 898 -19.01 0.69 -3.35
CA PHE A 898 -18.30 -0.26 -4.21
C PHE A 898 -17.04 0.37 -4.81
N SER A 899 -15.92 -0.35 -4.75
CA SER A 899 -14.68 0.00 -5.45
C SER A 899 -14.75 -0.36 -6.94
N LEU A 900 -13.91 0.27 -7.77
CA LEU A 900 -13.75 -0.13 -9.16
C LEU A 900 -13.21 -1.55 -9.29
N THR A 901 -12.38 -2.01 -8.35
CA THR A 901 -11.92 -3.41 -8.30
C THR A 901 -13.08 -4.37 -8.08
N GLU A 902 -14.04 -4.01 -7.22
CA GLU A 902 -15.24 -4.80 -6.99
C GLU A 902 -16.21 -4.76 -8.16
N LEU A 903 -16.39 -3.60 -8.80
CA LEU A 903 -17.20 -3.48 -10.02
C LEU A 903 -16.59 -4.29 -11.18
N LEU A 904 -15.26 -4.27 -11.32
CA LEU A 904 -14.52 -5.11 -12.26
C LEU A 904 -14.81 -6.60 -12.00
N TYR A 905 -14.72 -7.03 -10.74
CA TYR A 905 -14.98 -8.42 -10.35
C TYR A 905 -16.43 -8.83 -10.60
N LEU A 906 -17.42 -8.02 -10.18
CA LEU A 906 -18.85 -8.25 -10.44
C LEU A 906 -19.17 -8.31 -11.94
N GLY A 907 -18.37 -7.65 -12.78
CA GLY A 907 -18.55 -7.66 -14.22
C GLY A 907 -17.92 -8.85 -14.95
N HIS A 908 -16.88 -9.49 -14.39
CA HIS A 908 -16.20 -10.66 -14.97
C HIS A 908 -15.17 -11.32 -14.00
N PRO A 909 -15.58 -12.12 -13.00
CA PRO A 909 -14.69 -12.58 -11.93
C PRO A 909 -13.53 -13.47 -12.42
N GLU A 910 -13.75 -14.32 -13.43
CA GLU A 910 -12.73 -15.25 -13.93
C GLU A 910 -11.52 -14.57 -14.60
N LYS A 911 -11.66 -13.30 -15.02
CA LYS A 911 -10.60 -12.57 -15.75
C LYS A 911 -9.79 -11.63 -14.87
N THR A 912 -10.18 -11.40 -13.62
CA THR A 912 -9.50 -10.40 -12.77
C THR A 912 -8.09 -10.83 -12.36
N ALA A 913 -7.85 -12.13 -12.17
CA ALA A 913 -6.53 -12.66 -11.82
C ALA A 913 -5.48 -12.50 -12.94
N ALA A 914 -5.90 -12.21 -14.18
CA ALA A 914 -5.02 -12.01 -15.33
C ALA A 914 -4.70 -10.53 -15.59
N LEU A 915 -4.96 -9.64 -14.62
CA LEU A 915 -4.84 -8.18 -14.74
C LEU A 915 -3.89 -7.58 -13.70
N ASP A 916 -2.92 -8.36 -13.21
CA ASP A 916 -1.94 -7.93 -12.20
C ASP A 916 -1.11 -6.73 -12.67
N GLU A 917 -0.90 -6.58 -13.97
CA GLU A 917 -0.20 -5.46 -14.61
C GLU A 917 -0.92 -4.11 -14.39
N TRP A 918 -2.23 -4.13 -14.09
CA TRP A 918 -3.04 -2.95 -13.75
C TRP A 918 -3.24 -2.76 -12.24
N GLY A 919 -2.52 -3.55 -11.42
CA GLY A 919 -2.60 -3.52 -9.97
C GLY A 919 -1.82 -2.41 -9.28
N VAL A 920 -1.54 -2.63 -8.00
CA VAL A 920 -0.78 -1.73 -7.11
C VAL A 920 0.55 -2.41 -6.73
N SER A 921 1.54 -1.67 -6.22
CA SER A 921 2.79 -2.22 -5.69
C SER A 921 2.54 -3.39 -4.71
N GLY A 922 3.08 -4.55 -5.05
CA GLY A 922 3.11 -5.75 -4.22
C GLY A 922 4.26 -5.78 -3.22
N VAL A 923 5.10 -4.74 -3.15
CA VAL A 923 6.30 -4.70 -2.28
C VAL A 923 5.91 -4.84 -0.82
N ALA A 924 4.96 -4.04 -0.37
CA ALA A 924 4.53 -4.05 1.03
C ALA A 924 3.78 -5.35 1.38
N PHE A 925 2.79 -5.75 0.57
CA PHE A 925 1.86 -6.82 0.94
C PHE A 925 2.23 -8.21 0.43
N ASP A 926 2.88 -8.36 -0.72
CA ASP A 926 3.26 -9.67 -1.28
C ASP A 926 4.77 -9.96 -1.09
N GLY A 927 5.57 -8.94 -0.77
CA GLY A 927 7.02 -9.07 -0.67
C GLY A 927 7.68 -9.32 -2.03
N CYS A 928 7.07 -8.87 -3.13
CA CYS A 928 7.62 -8.92 -4.50
C CYS A 928 7.89 -7.51 -5.02
N VAL A 929 8.83 -7.34 -5.95
CA VAL A 929 8.96 -6.10 -6.73
C VAL A 929 8.10 -6.25 -8.00
N CYS A 930 6.78 -6.26 -7.80
CA CYS A 930 5.78 -6.51 -8.85
C CYS A 930 4.50 -5.71 -8.60
N THR A 931 3.61 -5.62 -9.59
CA THR A 931 2.23 -5.12 -9.40
C THR A 931 1.29 -6.29 -9.15
N LYS A 932 0.27 -6.08 -8.33
CA LYS A 932 -0.77 -7.07 -8.04
C LYS A 932 -2.14 -6.44 -7.95
N LEU A 933 -3.13 -7.07 -8.59
CA LEU A 933 -4.53 -6.69 -8.46
C LEU A 933 -5.18 -7.57 -7.38
N GLN A 934 -5.25 -7.03 -6.17
CA GLN A 934 -5.78 -7.78 -5.03
C GLN A 934 -7.26 -8.12 -5.22
N PRO A 935 -7.71 -9.34 -4.87
CA PRO A 935 -9.11 -9.70 -4.95
C PRO A 935 -9.96 -8.90 -3.93
N PRO A 936 -11.26 -8.71 -4.18
CA PRO A 936 -12.19 -8.13 -3.21
C PRO A 936 -12.15 -8.81 -1.84
N GLY A 937 -12.40 -8.02 -0.78
CA GLY A 937 -12.41 -8.48 0.61
C GLY A 937 -11.03 -8.70 1.27
N GLY A 938 -9.94 -8.81 0.49
CA GLY A 938 -8.59 -9.04 1.04
C GLY A 938 -8.08 -7.91 1.96
N TRP A 939 -8.56 -6.68 1.74
CA TRP A 939 -8.14 -5.51 2.51
C TRP A 939 -8.56 -5.58 3.99
N ILE A 940 -9.57 -6.38 4.35
CA ILE A 940 -10.04 -6.53 5.74
C ILE A 940 -8.92 -7.09 6.63
N LEU A 941 -8.11 -8.01 6.10
CA LEU A 941 -6.93 -8.55 6.76
C LEU A 941 -5.84 -7.50 7.00
N THR A 942 -5.87 -6.35 6.31
CA THR A 942 -4.85 -5.30 6.41
C THR A 942 -5.21 -4.22 7.42
N ILE A 943 -6.46 -4.15 7.85
CA ILE A 943 -6.95 -3.15 8.82
C ILE A 943 -6.13 -3.25 10.12
N GLY A 944 -5.83 -2.09 10.70
CA GLY A 944 -5.10 -1.99 11.96
C GLY A 944 -3.58 -2.13 11.83
N ARG A 945 -3.05 -2.28 10.61
CA ARG A 945 -1.61 -2.39 10.33
C ARG A 945 -1.05 -1.17 9.61
N MET A 946 -1.44 0.03 10.06
CA MET A 946 -1.15 1.29 9.36
C MET A 946 0.35 1.51 9.09
N ARG A 947 1.23 1.03 9.97
CA ARG A 947 2.69 1.13 9.79
C ARG A 947 3.25 0.22 8.70
N ALA A 948 2.47 -0.65 8.10
CA ALA A 948 2.95 -1.60 7.10
C ALA A 948 2.64 -1.18 5.65
N GLY A 949 1.79 -0.16 5.44
CA GLY A 949 1.39 0.28 4.08
C GLY A 949 0.42 -0.67 3.36
N PHE A 950 0.03 -1.80 3.98
CA PHE A 950 -0.77 -2.87 3.36
C PHE A 950 -2.11 -2.41 2.79
N LEU A 951 -2.77 -1.44 3.43
CA LEU A 951 -4.06 -0.97 2.96
C LEU A 951 -3.97 -0.31 1.58
N ALA A 952 -2.90 0.46 1.32
CA ALA A 952 -2.70 1.11 0.04
C ALA A 952 -2.52 0.09 -1.10
N ALA A 953 -1.93 -1.08 -0.82
CA ALA A 953 -1.78 -2.18 -1.78
C ALA A 953 -3.13 -2.76 -2.26
N HIS A 954 -4.23 -2.42 -1.60
CA HIS A 954 -5.59 -2.84 -1.96
C HIS A 954 -6.45 -1.71 -2.55
N VAL A 955 -5.83 -0.62 -3.04
CA VAL A 955 -6.52 0.53 -3.65
C VAL A 955 -6.05 0.72 -5.09
N ALA A 956 -6.52 -0.14 -6.00
CA ALA A 956 -6.22 -0.06 -7.44
C ALA A 956 -7.12 0.95 -8.19
N ASP A 957 -8.09 1.56 -7.50
CA ASP A 957 -9.12 2.41 -8.08
C ASP A 957 -8.57 3.56 -8.94
N LEU A 958 -7.45 4.17 -8.58
CA LEU A 958 -6.88 5.26 -9.39
C LEU A 958 -6.38 4.75 -10.75
N THR A 959 -5.70 3.59 -10.75
CA THR A 959 -5.24 2.91 -11.96
C THR A 959 -6.42 2.50 -12.84
N LEU A 960 -7.46 1.90 -12.25
CA LEU A 960 -8.66 1.48 -12.96
C LEU A 960 -9.46 2.67 -13.51
N ARG A 961 -9.56 3.77 -12.74
CA ARG A 961 -10.20 5.02 -13.17
C ARG A 961 -9.53 5.63 -14.40
N ILE A 962 -8.20 5.53 -14.49
CA ILE A 962 -7.44 5.96 -15.66
C ILE A 962 -7.69 5.00 -16.83
N ALA A 963 -7.70 3.68 -16.60
CA ALA A 963 -8.00 2.69 -17.63
C ALA A 963 -9.36 2.95 -18.30
N THR A 964 -10.40 3.20 -17.50
CA THR A 964 -11.75 3.48 -18.02
C THR A 964 -11.80 4.76 -18.84
N THR A 965 -11.16 5.85 -18.39
CA THR A 965 -11.17 7.10 -19.18
C THR A 965 -10.29 7.05 -20.41
N LEU A 966 -9.16 6.32 -20.40
CA LEU A 966 -8.40 6.09 -21.62
C LEU A 966 -9.25 5.34 -22.66
N ARG A 967 -10.08 4.37 -22.23
CA ARG A 967 -11.04 3.70 -23.11
C ARG A 967 -12.10 4.67 -23.65
N GLU A 968 -12.71 5.49 -22.79
CA GLU A 968 -13.69 6.50 -23.20
C GLU A 968 -13.13 7.49 -24.23
N LEU A 969 -11.87 7.90 -24.04
CA LEU A 969 -11.14 8.81 -24.93
C LEU A 969 -10.54 8.11 -26.16
N ARG A 970 -10.64 6.78 -26.26
CA ARG A 970 -10.04 5.95 -27.32
C ARG A 970 -8.51 6.12 -27.42
N LEU A 971 -7.85 6.23 -26.28
CA LEU A 971 -6.41 6.45 -26.14
C LEU A 971 -5.71 5.16 -25.68
N PRO A 972 -4.52 4.81 -26.21
CA PRO A 972 -3.79 3.58 -25.88
C PRO A 972 -3.54 3.35 -24.40
N ALA A 973 -3.58 2.09 -23.97
CA ALA A 973 -3.33 1.64 -22.60
C ALA A 973 -1.93 2.04 -22.10
N ALA A 974 -0.92 2.03 -22.98
CA ALA A 974 0.45 2.40 -22.66
C ALA A 974 0.61 3.83 -22.11
N LEU A 975 -0.36 4.72 -22.31
CA LEU A 975 -0.35 6.08 -21.75
C LEU A 975 -0.67 6.12 -20.25
N ALA A 976 -1.23 5.05 -19.69
CA ALA A 976 -1.69 5.02 -18.30
C ALA A 976 -0.56 5.34 -17.31
N THR A 977 0.67 4.89 -17.56
CA THR A 977 1.82 5.13 -16.67
C THR A 977 2.16 6.62 -16.59
N GLY A 978 2.15 7.32 -17.72
CA GLY A 978 2.41 8.76 -17.79
C GLY A 978 1.32 9.58 -17.10
N VAL A 979 0.06 9.19 -17.29
CA VAL A 979 -1.11 9.82 -16.62
C VAL A 979 -1.05 9.58 -15.11
N LEU A 980 -0.74 8.35 -14.69
CA LEU A 980 -0.63 7.97 -13.28
C LEU A 980 0.46 8.75 -12.54
N ALA A 981 1.56 9.11 -13.20
CA ALA A 981 2.62 9.89 -12.55
C ALA A 981 2.12 11.25 -12.02
N ALA A 982 1.18 11.89 -12.72
CA ALA A 982 0.56 13.11 -12.26
C ALA A 982 -0.65 12.86 -11.35
N ALA A 983 -1.52 11.91 -11.73
CA ALA A 983 -2.70 11.58 -10.96
C ALA A 983 -2.38 11.12 -9.53
N THR A 984 -1.31 10.35 -9.35
CA THR A 984 -0.85 9.88 -8.04
C THR A 984 -0.33 11.03 -7.18
N GLN A 985 0.37 12.02 -7.76
CA GLN A 985 0.84 13.20 -7.03
C GLN A 985 -0.36 13.99 -6.48
N ASP A 986 -1.31 14.30 -7.33
CA ASP A 986 -2.52 15.05 -6.95
C ASP A 986 -3.36 14.24 -5.93
N TYR A 987 -3.51 12.93 -6.15
CA TYR A 987 -4.21 12.05 -5.21
C TYR A 987 -3.57 12.03 -3.82
N ILE A 988 -2.23 11.92 -3.73
CA ILE A 988 -1.50 11.98 -2.45
C ILE A 988 -1.71 13.33 -1.75
N ASP A 989 -1.70 14.42 -2.52
CA ASP A 989 -1.82 15.78 -1.99
C ASP A 989 -3.27 16.10 -1.54
N GLU A 990 -4.29 15.51 -2.15
CA GLU A 990 -5.70 15.87 -1.93
C GLU A 990 -6.52 14.89 -1.07
N VAL A 991 -6.13 13.61 -0.98
CA VAL A 991 -6.93 12.59 -0.28
C VAL A 991 -6.99 12.84 1.24
N LYS A 992 -8.18 12.72 1.81
CA LYS A 992 -8.48 13.03 3.22
C LYS A 992 -9.27 11.90 3.89
N PRO A 993 -8.62 10.76 4.22
CA PRO A 993 -9.26 9.71 5.01
C PRO A 993 -9.51 10.20 6.44
N VAL A 994 -10.61 9.75 7.06
CA VAL A 994 -10.97 10.13 8.44
C VAL A 994 -9.99 9.54 9.46
N HIS A 995 -9.51 8.32 9.20
CA HIS A 995 -8.43 7.66 9.93
C HIS A 995 -7.63 6.75 9.01
N GLY A 996 -6.45 6.26 9.42
CA GLY A 996 -5.55 5.51 8.52
C GLY A 996 -6.02 4.12 8.06
N ASN A 997 -7.20 3.68 8.48
CA ASN A 997 -7.89 2.44 8.05
C ASN A 997 -9.14 2.72 7.18
N ASP A 998 -9.41 3.97 6.83
CA ASP A 998 -10.59 4.40 6.06
C ASP A 998 -10.38 4.10 4.58
N TRP A 999 -10.49 2.81 4.23
CA TRP A 999 -10.33 2.29 2.88
C TRP A 999 -11.33 2.93 1.90
N LEU A 1000 -12.56 3.14 2.36
CA LEU A 1000 -13.63 3.64 1.51
C LEU A 1000 -13.41 5.10 1.10
N ALA A 1001 -12.83 5.94 1.97
CA ALA A 1001 -12.41 7.28 1.57
C ALA A 1001 -11.29 7.28 0.53
N LEU A 1002 -10.31 6.37 0.63
CA LEU A 1002 -9.25 6.22 -0.37
C LEU A 1002 -9.83 5.87 -1.74
N VAL A 1003 -10.70 4.85 -1.78
CA VAL A 1003 -11.39 4.40 -2.99
C VAL A 1003 -12.26 5.51 -3.58
N ARG A 1004 -13.10 6.16 -2.78
CA ARG A 1004 -13.98 7.25 -3.24
C ARG A 1004 -13.19 8.42 -3.81
N ALA A 1005 -12.08 8.81 -3.18
CA ALA A 1005 -11.24 9.89 -3.67
C ALA A 1005 -10.60 9.55 -5.03
N ALA A 1006 -10.14 8.32 -5.22
CA ALA A 1006 -9.59 7.87 -6.50
C ALA A 1006 -10.66 7.87 -7.62
N GLN A 1007 -11.88 7.45 -7.31
CA GLN A 1007 -13.00 7.48 -8.26
C GLN A 1007 -13.49 8.89 -8.59
N ALA A 1008 -13.37 9.83 -7.64
CA ALA A 1008 -13.81 11.21 -7.79
C ALA A 1008 -12.92 12.06 -8.71
N VAL A 1009 -11.75 11.56 -9.14
CA VAL A 1009 -10.91 12.23 -10.13
C VAL A 1009 -11.72 12.44 -11.40
N SER A 1010 -11.91 13.70 -11.79
CA SER A 1010 -12.76 14.05 -12.92
C SER A 1010 -12.11 13.69 -14.26
N LYS A 1011 -12.92 13.58 -15.30
CA LYS A 1011 -12.41 13.32 -16.66
C LYS A 1011 -11.54 14.48 -17.14
N GLU A 1012 -11.97 15.71 -16.88
CA GLU A 1012 -11.24 16.94 -17.25
C GLU A 1012 -9.87 16.96 -16.59
N ARG A 1013 -9.79 16.53 -15.32
CA ARG A 1013 -8.50 16.46 -14.63
C ARG A 1013 -7.56 15.41 -15.24
N ILE A 1014 -8.10 14.28 -15.71
CA ILE A 1014 -7.31 13.27 -16.45
C ILE A 1014 -6.89 13.81 -17.83
N GLU A 1015 -7.72 14.61 -18.50
CA GLU A 1015 -7.35 15.31 -19.73
C GLU A 1015 -6.19 16.31 -19.50
N ASP A 1016 -6.14 17.02 -18.38
CA ASP A 1016 -4.99 17.86 -18.00
C ASP A 1016 -3.70 17.01 -17.89
N TYR A 1017 -3.80 15.81 -17.30
CA TYR A 1017 -2.66 14.90 -17.15
C TYR A 1017 -2.18 14.37 -18.51
N LEU A 1018 -3.11 14.09 -19.42
CA LEU A 1018 -2.83 13.71 -20.80
C LEU A 1018 -2.17 14.85 -21.58
N ALA A 1019 -2.60 16.09 -21.37
CA ALA A 1019 -1.99 17.26 -22.01
C ALA A 1019 -0.49 17.34 -21.72
N ALA A 1020 -0.09 17.05 -20.48
CA ALA A 1020 1.32 17.01 -20.08
C ALA A 1020 2.15 15.96 -20.84
N LEU A 1021 1.52 14.92 -21.41
CA LEU A 1021 2.19 13.90 -22.23
C LEU A 1021 2.45 14.34 -23.68
N THR A 1022 1.91 15.49 -24.10
CA THR A 1022 2.16 16.09 -25.42
C THR A 1022 3.30 17.11 -25.42
N ALA A 1023 3.83 17.45 -24.24
CA ALA A 1023 4.96 18.35 -24.09
C ALA A 1023 6.23 17.78 -24.74
N VAL A 1024 7.24 18.64 -24.95
CA VAL A 1024 8.55 18.22 -25.48
C VAL A 1024 9.13 17.14 -24.56
N GLY A 1025 9.43 15.96 -25.11
CA GLY A 1025 9.89 14.81 -24.34
C GLY A 1025 8.77 13.93 -23.74
N GLY A 1026 7.52 14.14 -24.15
CA GLY A 1026 6.40 13.24 -23.86
C GLY A 1026 6.20 12.13 -24.91
N PRO A 1027 5.45 11.07 -24.59
CA PRO A 1027 5.21 9.92 -25.48
C PRO A 1027 4.25 10.21 -26.64
N LEU A 1028 3.53 11.34 -26.64
CA LEU A 1028 2.64 11.75 -27.73
C LEU A 1028 3.32 12.78 -28.61
N VAL A 1029 3.82 12.34 -29.78
CA VAL A 1029 4.54 13.21 -30.72
C VAL A 1029 3.57 13.70 -31.82
N PRO A 1030 3.37 15.01 -32.02
CA PRO A 1030 2.50 15.51 -33.08
C PRO A 1030 2.90 14.98 -34.47
N VAL A 1031 1.92 14.53 -35.27
CA VAL A 1031 2.13 14.19 -36.67
C VAL A 1031 2.18 15.50 -37.46
N THR A 1032 3.36 15.94 -37.88
CA THR A 1032 3.48 17.08 -38.79
C THR A 1032 2.93 16.69 -40.15
N THR A 1033 1.76 17.25 -40.52
CA THR A 1033 1.35 17.28 -41.92
C THR A 1033 2.33 18.19 -42.64
N ALA A 1034 3.16 17.63 -43.52
CA ALA A 1034 3.85 18.46 -44.50
C ALA A 1034 2.76 19.24 -45.25
N LEU A 1035 2.78 20.58 -45.15
CA LEU A 1035 2.10 21.42 -46.12
C LEU A 1035 2.59 20.95 -47.50
N PRO A 1036 1.70 20.74 -48.49
CA PRO A 1036 2.18 20.45 -49.83
C PRO A 1036 3.06 21.62 -50.25
N ASP A 1037 4.29 21.34 -50.66
CA ASP A 1037 5.11 22.30 -51.38
C ASP A 1037 4.24 22.84 -52.53
N GLY A 1038 3.85 24.13 -52.41
CA GLY A 1038 3.27 24.85 -53.53
C GLY A 1038 4.24 24.77 -54.71
N PRO A 1039 3.74 24.67 -55.96
CA PRO A 1039 4.61 24.39 -57.09
C PRO A 1039 5.57 25.57 -57.34
N LYS A 1040 6.85 25.31 -57.04
CA LYS A 1040 8.11 25.97 -57.43
C LYS A 1040 8.24 27.49 -57.30
#